data_AF-A0A135WD90-F1
#
_entry.id   AF-A0A135WD90-F1
#
_cell.length_a   1.000
_cell.length_b   1.000
_cell.length_c   1.000
_cell.angle_alpha   90.00
_cell.angle_beta   90.00
_cell.angle_gamma   90.00
#
_symmetry.space_group_name_H-M   'P 1'
#
loop_
_entity.id
_entity.type
_entity.pdbx_description
1 polymer ?
#
loop_
_entity_poly.entity_id
_entity_poly.type
_entity_poly.pdbx_seq_one_letter_code
_entity_poly.pdbx_strand_id
1 'polypeptide(L)'
;MKKIEQIAQSLGIAENRYSYEMNHSKEVVSLEIFEPEYDYSPGFTRTQLMKFVSSFKNLESLEIDLDDLVIHDFSEISDLEHLKTLHIECDTEVSNLDFLSRMEHLQHLYIQSSHINDLTGIERHHKLTALFLGNTAIRDLNPLRDLADLEQLGIFHSQIEDINCLKDLKNLRIINLQNNNIKDLSVFSEMKDIQHLDLSFNQIGDIDSVKNNVNLMSLNISNNEIEDVSVIRNFQNLNDLSLANNKVEDISALENIKLVNNLNISGNRIREIAPLKNLENLKIFNAGNNPLEDIQTTEFAARFTYLNLENCGISNISFLLNQQRIVYLNLNMNSVSDFSPLEGMTDLKEIDLRFNNITETFPVHYFSDLKMVDLTGNPFGNIKFHIYRGQDLDGRKMGLLSDLAKLNADYYFNKGMMDEALAYFYFEKKHTNQHPQVFYIYLQKMLDTASSETVYMKYYFSRMTDFLCFYENSKWLSDEDYNKLHSKIALVKEPERTSMLETLNKIKEGKRTGFNFNYYDFHFYEGKVSNPHISDELLFIKGSMQVGRDRLMTNIYYLKLLKKRNSPFYFALLHKIKHVLKMNFAYTEGERKEHDYYRDLIHQIDTNNIPESKVYFSDSHFSKHYQYVHYKHPEPDNKQKDSERGSNMVVFIGVIVIAFALLMAVRSCLNLF
;
A
#
# COMPACT_ATOMS: atom_id res chain seq x y z
N MET A 1 21.48 -39.06 6.41
CA MET A 1 22.50 -38.22 5.74
C MET A 1 23.06 -38.99 4.56
N LYS A 2 24.27 -39.59 4.60
CA LYS A 2 24.96 -40.09 3.37
C LYS A 2 24.15 -40.91 2.36
N LYS A 3 23.15 -41.72 2.75
CA LYS A 3 22.44 -42.60 1.80
C LYS A 3 21.54 -41.85 0.82
N ILE A 4 20.74 -40.87 1.26
CA ILE A 4 19.85 -40.10 0.36
C ILE A 4 20.65 -39.16 -0.54
N GLU A 5 21.61 -38.43 0.04
CA GLU A 5 22.54 -37.56 -0.70
C GLU A 5 23.30 -38.33 -1.80
N GLN A 6 23.79 -39.55 -1.49
CA GLN A 6 24.45 -40.40 -2.47
C GLN A 6 23.50 -40.87 -3.58
N ILE A 7 22.26 -41.22 -3.25
CA ILE A 7 21.26 -41.61 -4.25
C ILE A 7 20.91 -40.41 -5.13
N ALA A 8 20.63 -39.25 -4.54
CA ALA A 8 20.34 -37.99 -5.24
C ALA A 8 21.49 -37.64 -6.20
N GLN A 9 22.73 -37.63 -5.71
CA GLN A 9 23.93 -37.37 -6.50
C GLN A 9 24.09 -38.39 -7.65
N SER A 10 23.83 -39.67 -7.40
CA SER A 10 23.90 -40.72 -8.44
C SER A 10 22.84 -40.56 -9.53
N LEU A 11 21.72 -39.91 -9.20
CA LEU A 11 20.62 -39.63 -10.12
C LEU A 11 20.68 -38.21 -10.69
N GLY A 12 21.69 -37.41 -10.33
CA GLY A 12 21.83 -36.03 -10.81
C GLY A 12 20.82 -35.05 -10.21
N ILE A 13 20.22 -35.37 -9.06
CA ILE A 13 19.30 -34.49 -8.34
C ILE A 13 20.09 -33.67 -7.34
N ALA A 14 20.03 -32.35 -7.48
CA ALA A 14 20.74 -31.43 -6.60
C ALA A 14 20.13 -31.39 -5.19
N GLU A 15 20.97 -31.19 -4.17
CA GLU A 15 20.53 -31.18 -2.76
C GLU A 15 19.57 -30.04 -2.41
N ASN A 16 19.53 -28.98 -3.23
CA ASN A 16 18.61 -27.84 -3.06
C ASN A 16 17.25 -28.04 -3.76
N ARG A 17 16.93 -29.26 -4.23
CA ARG A 17 15.69 -29.60 -4.95
C ARG A 17 14.74 -30.49 -4.14
N TYR A 18 15.12 -30.85 -2.91
CA TYR A 18 14.29 -31.70 -2.08
C TYR A 18 14.51 -31.42 -0.59
N SER A 19 13.47 -31.64 0.22
CA SER A 19 13.52 -31.72 1.67
C SER A 19 13.08 -33.12 2.12
N TYR A 20 13.54 -33.57 3.29
CA TYR A 20 13.14 -34.89 3.79
C TYR A 20 13.16 -34.97 5.31
N GLU A 21 12.33 -35.86 5.84
CA GLU A 21 12.32 -36.23 7.25
C GLU A 21 12.65 -37.71 7.44
N MET A 22 13.31 -38.03 8.56
CA MET A 22 13.66 -39.40 8.91
C MET A 22 13.02 -39.81 10.23
N ASN A 23 12.62 -41.08 10.31
CA ASN A 23 12.18 -41.68 11.57
C ASN A 23 13.36 -41.98 12.52
N HIS A 24 13.05 -42.45 13.72
CA HIS A 24 14.04 -42.85 14.74
C HIS A 24 15.01 -43.95 14.27
N SER A 25 14.61 -44.75 13.27
CA SER A 25 15.41 -45.80 12.62
C SER A 25 16.29 -45.28 11.49
N LYS A 26 16.30 -43.96 11.23
CA LYS A 26 17.04 -43.26 10.16
C LYS A 26 16.60 -43.64 8.75
N GLU A 27 15.33 -44.00 8.59
CA GLU A 27 14.69 -44.22 7.29
C GLU A 27 13.95 -42.96 6.86
N VAL A 28 13.97 -42.64 5.57
CA VAL A 28 13.25 -41.49 5.01
C VAL A 28 11.76 -41.82 5.01
N VAL A 29 10.97 -40.98 5.68
CA VAL A 29 9.50 -41.16 5.84
C VAL A 29 8.70 -40.01 5.24
N SER A 30 9.30 -38.84 5.07
CA SER A 30 8.72 -37.72 4.32
C SER A 30 9.72 -37.26 3.28
N LEU A 31 9.24 -36.99 2.07
CA LEU A 31 10.04 -36.45 0.97
C LEU A 31 9.22 -35.40 0.24
N GLU A 32 9.80 -34.21 0.12
CA GLU A 32 9.25 -33.08 -0.62
C GLU A 32 10.23 -32.73 -1.75
N ILE A 33 9.71 -32.48 -2.94
CA ILE A 33 10.51 -32.17 -4.13
C ILE A 33 9.95 -30.88 -4.72
N PHE A 34 10.81 -29.88 -4.90
CA PHE A 34 10.40 -28.52 -5.26
C PHE A 34 11.42 -27.82 -6.17
N GLU A 35 10.97 -26.74 -6.82
CA GLU A 35 11.85 -25.84 -7.57
C GLU A 35 12.47 -24.75 -6.68
N PRO A 36 13.82 -24.58 -6.63
CA PRO A 36 14.47 -23.42 -6.04
C PRO A 36 14.07 -22.11 -6.73
N GLU A 37 13.89 -21.07 -5.90
CA GLU A 37 13.41 -19.71 -6.26
C GLU A 37 14.10 -19.00 -7.46
N TYR A 38 15.23 -19.52 -7.95
CA TYR A 38 16.05 -18.87 -8.99
C TYR A 38 16.50 -19.79 -10.14
N ASP A 39 15.97 -21.02 -10.23
CA ASP A 39 16.35 -21.96 -11.30
C ASP A 39 15.15 -22.79 -11.81
N TYR A 40 14.55 -22.27 -12.88
CA TYR A 40 13.37 -22.79 -13.59
C TYR A 40 13.62 -24.07 -14.39
N SER A 41 14.84 -24.62 -14.42
CA SER A 41 15.04 -25.94 -15.03
C SER A 41 15.06 -26.99 -13.93
N PRO A 42 14.23 -28.05 -13.97
CA PRO A 42 14.25 -29.09 -12.94
C PRO A 42 15.62 -29.76 -12.80
N GLY A 43 16.47 -29.72 -13.85
CA GLY A 43 17.85 -30.24 -13.80
C GLY A 43 17.94 -31.77 -13.75
N PHE A 44 16.81 -32.47 -13.66
CA PHE A 44 16.66 -33.91 -13.74
C PHE A 44 15.46 -34.29 -14.62
N THR A 45 15.49 -35.51 -15.16
CA THR A 45 14.38 -36.10 -15.93
C THR A 45 13.33 -36.72 -15.01
N ARG A 46 12.10 -36.87 -15.51
CA ARG A 46 11.04 -37.66 -14.85
C ARG A 46 11.53 -39.04 -14.40
N THR A 47 12.30 -39.73 -15.23
CA THR A 47 12.82 -41.07 -14.91
C THR A 47 13.79 -41.03 -13.73
N GLN A 48 14.61 -39.97 -13.62
CA GLN A 48 15.49 -39.78 -12.46
C GLN A 48 14.68 -39.48 -11.20
N LEU A 49 13.66 -38.61 -11.30
CA LEU A 49 12.74 -38.28 -10.21
C LEU A 49 12.05 -39.54 -9.67
N MET A 50 11.40 -40.32 -10.54
CA MET A 50 10.66 -41.51 -10.13
C MET A 50 11.57 -42.59 -9.54
N LYS A 51 12.78 -42.76 -10.07
CA LYS A 51 13.79 -43.65 -9.46
C LYS A 51 14.27 -43.16 -8.10
N PHE A 52 14.37 -41.85 -7.92
CA PHE A 52 14.76 -41.26 -6.65
C PHE A 52 13.69 -41.51 -5.59
N VAL A 53 12.45 -41.13 -5.87
CA VAL A 53 11.32 -41.34 -4.96
C VAL A 53 11.14 -42.82 -4.61
N SER A 54 11.13 -43.70 -5.61
CA SER A 54 10.91 -45.15 -5.41
C SER A 54 12.03 -45.86 -4.64
N SER A 55 13.17 -45.20 -4.39
CA SER A 55 14.26 -45.71 -3.56
C SER A 55 13.92 -45.73 -2.06
N PHE A 56 12.86 -45.05 -1.64
CA PHE A 56 12.46 -44.91 -0.24
C PHE A 56 11.14 -45.65 0.03
N LYS A 57 11.22 -46.97 0.29
CA LYS A 57 10.03 -47.83 0.43
C LYS A 57 9.18 -47.59 1.68
N ASN A 58 9.71 -46.90 2.69
CA ASN A 58 9.01 -46.59 3.94
C ASN A 58 8.45 -45.16 3.97
N LEU A 59 8.29 -44.52 2.80
CA LEU A 59 7.67 -43.20 2.72
C LEU A 59 6.23 -43.26 3.24
N GLU A 60 5.92 -42.34 4.15
CA GLU A 60 4.58 -42.06 4.66
C GLU A 60 4.00 -40.80 4.01
N SER A 61 4.85 -39.86 3.59
CA SER A 61 4.45 -38.63 2.89
C SER A 61 5.35 -38.38 1.68
N LEU A 62 4.72 -38.05 0.55
CA LEU A 62 5.39 -37.65 -0.67
C LEU A 62 4.72 -36.39 -1.23
N GLU A 63 5.52 -35.36 -1.45
CA GLU A 63 5.12 -34.11 -2.08
C GLU A 63 6.03 -33.81 -3.27
N ILE A 64 5.43 -33.47 -4.41
CA ILE A 64 6.13 -33.10 -5.64
C ILE A 64 5.46 -31.83 -6.18
N ASP A 65 6.17 -30.71 -6.13
CA ASP A 65 5.74 -29.40 -6.61
C ASP A 65 6.74 -28.94 -7.68
N LEU A 66 6.36 -29.09 -8.96
CA LEU A 66 7.25 -28.82 -10.10
C LEU A 66 6.44 -28.24 -11.27
N ASP A 67 6.68 -26.97 -11.59
CA ASP A 67 5.95 -26.25 -12.64
C ASP A 67 6.26 -26.80 -14.05
N ASP A 68 7.53 -27.08 -14.35
CA ASP A 68 7.99 -27.40 -15.72
C ASP A 68 8.17 -28.92 -15.99
N LEU A 69 7.58 -29.78 -15.15
CA LEU A 69 7.68 -31.24 -15.30
C LEU A 69 6.31 -31.92 -15.48
N VAL A 70 6.18 -32.66 -16.59
CA VAL A 70 5.01 -33.52 -16.84
C VAL A 70 5.28 -34.97 -16.40
N ILE A 71 4.43 -35.50 -15.52
CA ILE A 71 4.45 -36.89 -15.10
C ILE A 71 3.46 -37.73 -15.91
N HIS A 72 3.96 -38.57 -16.80
CA HIS A 72 3.10 -39.39 -17.67
C HIS A 72 2.60 -40.71 -17.04
N ASP A 73 3.27 -41.19 -15.98
CA ASP A 73 2.97 -42.47 -15.33
C ASP A 73 3.63 -42.52 -13.94
N PHE A 74 2.97 -43.24 -13.02
CA PHE A 74 3.33 -43.42 -11.61
C PHE A 74 3.75 -44.86 -11.27
N SER A 75 3.99 -45.71 -12.27
CA SER A 75 4.30 -47.14 -12.06
C SER A 75 5.45 -47.39 -11.08
N GLU A 76 6.51 -46.56 -11.09
CA GLU A 76 7.65 -46.71 -10.20
C GLU A 76 7.34 -46.44 -8.72
N ILE A 77 6.31 -45.65 -8.43
CA ILE A 77 5.90 -45.33 -7.05
C ILE A 77 4.69 -46.16 -6.58
N SER A 78 4.14 -47.03 -7.44
CA SER A 78 2.98 -47.87 -7.11
C SER A 78 3.22 -48.86 -5.95
N ASP A 79 4.47 -49.16 -5.63
CA ASP A 79 4.88 -50.05 -4.53
C ASP A 79 5.16 -49.30 -3.20
N LEU A 80 4.79 -48.02 -3.07
CA LEU A 80 4.93 -47.27 -1.81
C LEU A 80 3.77 -47.58 -0.85
N GLU A 81 3.76 -48.80 -0.31
CA GLU A 81 2.65 -49.35 0.49
C GLU A 81 2.38 -48.61 1.82
N HIS A 82 3.37 -47.87 2.34
CA HIS A 82 3.28 -47.14 3.60
C HIS A 82 2.74 -45.71 3.47
N LEU A 83 2.47 -45.26 2.23
CA LEU A 83 2.10 -43.89 1.94
C LEU A 83 0.74 -43.54 2.56
N LYS A 84 0.72 -42.43 3.31
CA LYS A 84 -0.47 -41.81 3.92
C LYS A 84 -0.82 -40.51 3.24
N THR A 85 0.16 -39.79 2.69
CA THR A 85 -0.06 -38.53 1.98
C THR A 85 0.68 -38.56 0.66
N LEU A 86 -0.06 -38.27 -0.41
CA LEU A 86 0.46 -38.07 -1.75
C LEU A 86 -0.02 -36.72 -2.25
N HIS A 87 0.91 -35.78 -2.43
CA HIS A 87 0.67 -34.47 -3.01
C HIS A 87 1.49 -34.30 -4.29
N ILE A 88 0.80 -34.11 -5.41
CA ILE A 88 1.39 -33.88 -6.73
C ILE A 88 0.84 -32.56 -7.28
N GLU A 89 1.67 -31.52 -7.25
CA GLU A 89 1.43 -30.20 -7.82
C GLU A 89 2.33 -30.02 -9.06
N CYS A 90 2.02 -30.80 -10.10
CA CYS A 90 2.64 -30.67 -11.42
C CYS A 90 1.69 -31.25 -12.47
N ASP A 91 1.97 -31.02 -13.75
CA ASP A 91 1.18 -31.61 -14.84
C ASP A 91 1.31 -33.14 -14.85
N THR A 92 0.18 -33.84 -14.99
CA THR A 92 0.13 -35.30 -15.09
C THR A 92 -0.74 -35.77 -16.25
N GLU A 93 -0.28 -36.79 -16.98
CA GLU A 93 -1.05 -37.40 -18.08
C GLU A 93 -1.79 -38.69 -17.66
N VAL A 94 -1.81 -38.96 -16.36
CA VAL A 94 -2.47 -40.15 -15.83
C VAL A 94 -3.99 -39.96 -15.89
N SER A 95 -4.68 -40.97 -16.42
CA SER A 95 -6.12 -40.92 -16.69
C SER A 95 -6.99 -41.66 -15.68
N ASN A 96 -6.38 -42.47 -14.81
CA ASN A 96 -7.05 -43.28 -13.79
C ASN A 96 -6.20 -43.39 -12.51
N LEU A 97 -6.71 -44.12 -11.51
CA LEU A 97 -6.10 -44.23 -10.18
C LEU A 97 -5.48 -45.61 -9.89
N ASP A 98 -5.22 -46.42 -10.92
CA ASP A 98 -4.74 -47.82 -10.75
C ASP A 98 -3.41 -47.92 -10.00
N PHE A 99 -2.55 -46.92 -10.13
CA PHE A 99 -1.25 -46.85 -9.45
C PHE A 99 -1.36 -46.77 -7.92
N LEU A 100 -2.52 -46.38 -7.39
CA LEU A 100 -2.79 -46.32 -5.95
C LEU A 100 -3.15 -47.68 -5.35
N SER A 101 -3.28 -48.74 -6.17
CA SER A 101 -3.85 -50.03 -5.76
C SER A 101 -3.18 -50.73 -4.57
N ARG A 102 -1.92 -50.41 -4.25
CA ARG A 102 -1.18 -50.94 -3.09
C ARG A 102 -1.03 -49.96 -1.94
N MET A 103 -1.49 -48.72 -2.09
CA MET A 103 -1.37 -47.66 -1.08
C MET A 103 -2.55 -47.71 -0.08
N GLU A 104 -2.72 -48.84 0.62
CA GLU A 104 -3.89 -49.10 1.48
C GLU A 104 -3.98 -48.21 2.73
N HIS A 105 -2.98 -47.35 2.97
CA HIS A 105 -2.92 -46.45 4.12
C HIS A 105 -3.11 -44.99 3.77
N LEU A 106 -3.44 -44.69 2.51
CA LEU A 106 -3.64 -43.34 2.03
C LEU A 106 -4.78 -42.64 2.79
N GLN A 107 -4.47 -41.45 3.33
CA GLN A 107 -5.36 -40.58 4.08
C GLN A 107 -5.61 -39.28 3.34
N HIS A 108 -4.58 -38.75 2.67
CA HIS A 108 -4.69 -37.55 1.88
C HIS A 108 -4.13 -37.76 0.48
N LEU A 109 -4.94 -37.37 -0.51
CA LEU A 109 -4.57 -37.44 -1.92
C LEU A 109 -4.84 -36.09 -2.57
N TYR A 110 -3.78 -35.48 -3.09
CA TYR A 110 -3.82 -34.23 -3.84
C TYR A 110 -3.12 -34.45 -5.17
N ILE A 111 -3.84 -34.29 -6.27
CA ILE A 111 -3.26 -34.35 -7.63
C ILE A 111 -3.83 -33.20 -8.44
N GLN A 112 -2.97 -32.26 -8.82
CA GLN A 112 -3.30 -31.18 -9.74
C GLN A 112 -3.05 -31.57 -11.19
N SER A 113 -3.63 -30.79 -12.11
CA SER A 113 -3.31 -30.84 -13.55
C SER A 113 -3.28 -32.25 -14.13
N SER A 114 -4.32 -33.03 -13.87
CA SER A 114 -4.37 -34.44 -14.24
C SER A 114 -5.38 -34.75 -15.33
N HIS A 115 -5.08 -35.71 -16.20
CA HIS A 115 -6.05 -36.19 -17.20
C HIS A 115 -7.05 -37.22 -16.63
N ILE A 116 -7.17 -37.28 -15.30
CA ILE A 116 -8.01 -38.25 -14.60
C ILE A 116 -9.46 -38.06 -15.03
N ASN A 117 -10.09 -39.13 -15.49
CA ASN A 117 -11.50 -39.13 -15.86
C ASN A 117 -12.28 -40.29 -15.23
N ASP A 118 -11.57 -41.25 -14.64
CA ASP A 118 -12.13 -42.42 -13.99
C ASP A 118 -11.60 -42.52 -12.55
N LEU A 119 -12.53 -42.51 -11.59
CA LEU A 119 -12.25 -42.66 -10.17
C LEU A 119 -12.28 -44.13 -9.71
N THR A 120 -12.58 -45.07 -10.59
CA THR A 120 -12.61 -46.51 -10.25
C THR A 120 -11.31 -46.94 -9.58
N GLY A 121 -11.43 -47.70 -8.49
CA GLY A 121 -10.33 -48.15 -7.65
C GLY A 121 -10.17 -47.33 -6.38
N ILE A 122 -10.65 -46.08 -6.34
CA ILE A 122 -10.58 -45.22 -5.15
C ILE A 122 -11.40 -45.77 -3.98
N GLU A 123 -12.44 -46.56 -4.28
CA GLU A 123 -13.32 -47.15 -3.27
C GLU A 123 -12.60 -48.07 -2.28
N ARG A 124 -11.36 -48.48 -2.58
CA ARG A 124 -10.51 -49.32 -1.71
C ARG A 124 -9.82 -48.52 -0.61
N HIS A 125 -9.70 -47.20 -0.79
CA HIS A 125 -8.95 -46.31 0.10
C HIS A 125 -9.84 -45.75 1.21
N HIS A 126 -10.44 -46.64 1.99
CA HIS A 126 -11.42 -46.29 3.04
C HIS A 126 -10.89 -45.37 4.15
N LYS A 127 -9.57 -45.16 4.23
CA LYS A 127 -8.93 -44.25 5.21
C LYS A 127 -8.78 -42.82 4.70
N LEU A 128 -9.18 -42.52 3.46
CA LEU A 128 -9.13 -41.18 2.91
C LEU A 128 -10.01 -40.23 3.73
N THR A 129 -9.39 -39.17 4.23
CA THR A 129 -10.03 -38.04 4.90
C THR A 129 -10.01 -36.79 4.02
N ALA A 130 -9.06 -36.69 3.08
CA ALA A 130 -8.99 -35.60 2.11
C ALA A 130 -8.67 -36.11 0.70
N LEU A 131 -9.49 -35.68 -0.27
CA LEU A 131 -9.30 -35.96 -1.69
C LEU A 131 -9.43 -34.67 -2.50
N PHE A 132 -8.36 -34.25 -3.16
CA PHE A 132 -8.32 -33.07 -4.02
C PHE A 132 -7.76 -33.42 -5.40
N LEU A 133 -8.58 -33.30 -6.43
CA LEU A 133 -8.21 -33.56 -7.82
C LEU A 133 -8.57 -32.34 -8.66
N GLY A 134 -7.56 -31.68 -9.26
CA GLY A 134 -7.75 -30.46 -10.04
C GLY A 134 -7.47 -30.65 -11.52
N ASN A 135 -8.14 -29.83 -12.35
CA ASN A 135 -7.98 -29.79 -13.80
C ASN A 135 -8.17 -31.18 -14.45
N THR A 136 -9.27 -31.84 -14.13
CA THR A 136 -9.56 -33.22 -14.55
C THR A 136 -10.65 -33.30 -15.62
N ALA A 137 -11.00 -34.52 -16.04
CA ALA A 137 -12.17 -34.80 -16.87
C ALA A 137 -13.17 -35.73 -16.18
N ILE A 138 -13.18 -35.73 -14.83
CA ILE A 138 -14.11 -36.52 -14.02
C ILE A 138 -15.56 -36.07 -14.26
N ARG A 139 -16.45 -37.05 -14.40
CA ARG A 139 -17.91 -36.87 -14.52
C ARG A 139 -18.69 -37.66 -13.47
N ASP A 140 -18.22 -38.86 -13.13
CA ASP A 140 -18.89 -39.77 -12.20
C ASP A 140 -18.19 -39.78 -10.85
N LEU A 141 -18.94 -39.44 -9.80
CA LEU A 141 -18.48 -39.45 -8.42
C LEU A 141 -18.92 -40.70 -7.64
N ASN A 142 -19.68 -41.62 -8.26
CA ASN A 142 -20.16 -42.83 -7.58
C ASN A 142 -19.08 -43.69 -6.91
N PRO A 143 -17.85 -43.81 -7.44
CA PRO A 143 -16.78 -44.53 -6.75
C PRO A 143 -16.45 -43.99 -5.34
N LEU A 144 -16.81 -42.73 -5.04
CA LEU A 144 -16.57 -42.13 -3.72
C LEU A 144 -17.56 -42.58 -2.65
N ARG A 145 -18.70 -43.18 -3.02
CA ARG A 145 -19.88 -43.38 -2.16
C ARG A 145 -19.61 -44.05 -0.81
N ASP A 146 -18.64 -44.95 -0.76
CA ASP A 146 -18.32 -45.76 0.42
C ASP A 146 -17.12 -45.21 1.23
N LEU A 147 -16.60 -44.02 0.89
CA LEU A 147 -15.52 -43.35 1.62
C LEU A 147 -16.04 -42.61 2.85
N ALA A 148 -16.56 -43.37 3.82
CA ALA A 148 -17.29 -42.82 4.98
C ALA A 148 -16.46 -41.85 5.85
N ASP A 149 -15.14 -41.98 5.86
CA ASP A 149 -14.22 -41.13 6.64
C ASP A 149 -13.82 -39.83 5.92
N LEU A 150 -14.31 -39.60 4.69
CA LEU A 150 -13.97 -38.42 3.92
C LEU A 150 -14.55 -37.15 4.56
N GLU A 151 -13.67 -36.21 4.91
CA GLU A 151 -13.99 -34.93 5.54
C GLU A 151 -13.85 -33.75 4.57
N GLN A 152 -12.93 -33.87 3.60
CA GLN A 152 -12.60 -32.85 2.63
C GLN A 152 -12.61 -33.42 1.21
N LEU A 153 -13.37 -32.77 0.32
CA LEU A 153 -13.44 -33.14 -1.08
C LEU A 153 -13.25 -31.90 -1.96
N GLY A 154 -12.24 -31.94 -2.83
CA GLY A 154 -12.05 -30.99 -3.90
C GLY A 154 -12.01 -31.70 -5.25
N ILE A 155 -12.98 -31.49 -6.13
CA ILE A 155 -12.84 -31.91 -7.53
C ILE A 155 -13.27 -30.75 -8.41
N PHE A 156 -12.28 -30.03 -8.92
CA PHE A 156 -12.49 -28.75 -9.58
C PHE A 156 -11.92 -28.73 -10.99
N HIS A 157 -12.42 -27.81 -11.82
CA HIS A 157 -12.07 -27.74 -13.25
C HIS A 157 -12.27 -29.10 -13.92
N SER A 158 -13.48 -29.64 -13.77
CA SER A 158 -13.87 -30.98 -14.24
C SER A 158 -15.20 -30.90 -14.99
N GLN A 159 -15.93 -32.02 -15.13
CA GLN A 159 -17.16 -32.10 -15.91
C GLN A 159 -18.31 -32.71 -15.10
N ILE A 160 -18.31 -32.50 -13.79
CA ILE A 160 -19.30 -33.09 -12.87
C ILE A 160 -20.65 -32.39 -13.06
N GLU A 161 -21.70 -33.19 -13.19
CA GLU A 161 -23.10 -32.73 -13.22
C GLU A 161 -23.91 -33.26 -12.04
N ASP A 162 -23.74 -34.54 -11.72
CA ASP A 162 -24.46 -35.24 -10.64
C ASP A 162 -23.56 -35.42 -9.41
N ILE A 163 -24.03 -34.89 -8.28
CA ILE A 163 -23.36 -34.94 -6.98
C ILE A 163 -24.17 -35.73 -5.94
N ASN A 164 -25.20 -36.47 -6.35
CA ASN A 164 -26.10 -37.17 -5.45
C ASN A 164 -25.42 -38.22 -4.57
N CYS A 165 -24.29 -38.80 -5.01
CA CYS A 165 -23.53 -39.76 -4.21
C CYS A 165 -22.95 -39.13 -2.92
N LEU A 166 -22.77 -37.81 -2.88
CA LEU A 166 -22.18 -37.12 -1.72
C LEU A 166 -23.06 -37.18 -0.47
N LYS A 167 -24.37 -37.44 -0.61
CA LYS A 167 -25.27 -37.58 0.55
C LYS A 167 -24.85 -38.70 1.49
N ASP A 168 -24.16 -39.72 0.99
CA ASP A 168 -23.73 -40.88 1.79
C ASP A 168 -22.47 -40.56 2.61
N LEU A 169 -21.75 -39.48 2.27
CA LEU A 169 -20.50 -39.04 2.92
C LEU A 169 -20.78 -38.10 4.09
N LYS A 170 -21.23 -38.68 5.22
CA LYS A 170 -21.75 -37.93 6.39
C LYS A 170 -20.69 -37.10 7.12
N ASN A 171 -19.41 -37.40 6.93
CA ASN A 171 -18.30 -36.68 7.57
C ASN A 171 -17.78 -35.48 6.77
N LEU A 172 -18.27 -35.24 5.54
CA LEU A 172 -17.85 -34.08 4.76
C LEU A 172 -18.13 -32.77 5.50
N ARG A 173 -17.14 -31.87 5.50
CA ARG A 173 -17.17 -30.52 6.08
C ARG A 173 -16.70 -29.47 5.09
N ILE A 174 -15.76 -29.84 4.21
CA ILE A 174 -15.16 -28.96 3.20
C ILE A 174 -15.42 -29.57 1.82
N ILE A 175 -16.09 -28.81 0.97
CA ILE A 175 -16.39 -29.21 -0.40
C ILE A 175 -15.98 -28.08 -1.35
N ASN A 176 -15.12 -28.41 -2.32
CA ASN A 176 -14.78 -27.54 -3.44
C ASN A 176 -15.08 -28.26 -4.76
N LEU A 177 -16.13 -27.81 -5.44
CA LEU A 177 -16.51 -28.31 -6.75
C LEU A 177 -16.57 -27.16 -7.77
N GLN A 178 -15.68 -26.18 -7.62
CA GLN A 178 -15.62 -25.05 -8.54
C GLN A 178 -15.35 -25.49 -9.98
N ASN A 179 -15.88 -24.74 -10.95
CA ASN A 179 -15.66 -24.96 -12.37
C ASN A 179 -16.07 -26.38 -12.82
N ASN A 180 -17.36 -26.66 -12.68
CA ASN A 180 -18.04 -27.88 -13.08
C ASN A 180 -19.37 -27.51 -13.78
N ASN A 181 -20.24 -28.50 -14.02
CA ASN A 181 -21.53 -28.33 -14.68
C ASN A 181 -22.73 -28.56 -13.73
N ILE A 182 -22.54 -28.33 -12.43
CA ILE A 182 -23.54 -28.64 -11.39
C ILE A 182 -24.71 -27.66 -11.48
N LYS A 183 -25.93 -28.20 -11.34
CA LYS A 183 -27.20 -27.45 -11.33
C LYS A 183 -28.06 -27.77 -10.11
N ASP A 184 -28.15 -29.05 -9.78
CA ASP A 184 -28.98 -29.54 -8.69
C ASP A 184 -28.17 -29.65 -7.40
N LEU A 185 -28.58 -28.87 -6.41
CA LEU A 185 -27.98 -28.83 -5.07
C LEU A 185 -28.77 -29.65 -4.04
N SER A 186 -29.77 -30.44 -4.45
CA SER A 186 -30.69 -31.17 -3.57
C SER A 186 -29.97 -32.03 -2.52
N VAL A 187 -28.79 -32.57 -2.85
CA VAL A 187 -27.92 -33.34 -1.96
C VAL A 187 -27.61 -32.62 -0.64
N PHE A 188 -27.46 -31.28 -0.68
CA PHE A 188 -27.07 -30.49 0.49
C PHE A 188 -28.16 -30.37 1.56
N SER A 189 -29.41 -30.71 1.21
CA SER A 189 -30.52 -30.75 2.18
C SER A 189 -30.31 -31.78 3.29
N GLU A 190 -29.47 -32.79 3.06
CA GLU A 190 -29.12 -33.85 4.01
C GLU A 190 -27.76 -33.63 4.72
N MET A 191 -26.91 -32.74 4.22
CA MET A 191 -25.50 -32.60 4.63
C MET A 191 -25.28 -31.47 5.66
N LYS A 192 -25.85 -31.58 6.85
CA LYS A 192 -26.00 -30.45 7.81
C LYS A 192 -24.70 -29.87 8.37
N ASP A 193 -23.61 -30.60 8.29
CA ASP A 193 -22.35 -30.25 8.96
C ASP A 193 -21.34 -29.53 8.05
N ILE A 194 -21.71 -29.19 6.82
CA ILE A 194 -20.83 -28.43 5.91
C ILE A 194 -20.46 -27.07 6.52
N GLN A 195 -19.17 -26.76 6.47
CA GLN A 195 -18.56 -25.54 7.00
C GLN A 195 -17.99 -24.66 5.87
N HIS A 196 -17.40 -25.28 4.85
CA HIS A 196 -16.81 -24.59 3.71
C HIS A 196 -17.36 -25.19 2.41
N LEU A 197 -17.98 -24.35 1.58
CA LEU A 197 -18.58 -24.76 0.32
C LEU A 197 -18.16 -23.81 -0.80
N ASP A 198 -17.40 -24.32 -1.76
CA ASP A 198 -17.11 -23.65 -3.02
C ASP A 198 -17.79 -24.38 -4.18
N LEU A 199 -18.74 -23.68 -4.80
CA LEU A 199 -19.50 -24.10 -5.97
C LEU A 199 -19.41 -23.03 -7.08
N SER A 200 -18.35 -22.22 -7.07
CA SER A 200 -18.19 -21.16 -8.06
C SER A 200 -18.01 -21.72 -9.48
N PHE A 201 -18.35 -20.93 -10.51
CA PHE A 201 -18.26 -21.34 -11.91
C PHE A 201 -19.04 -22.65 -12.19
N ASN A 202 -20.31 -22.66 -11.82
CA ASN A 202 -21.25 -23.75 -12.12
C ASN A 202 -22.48 -23.17 -12.86
N GLN A 203 -23.57 -23.93 -12.93
CA GLN A 203 -24.81 -23.54 -13.60
C GLN A 203 -25.99 -23.50 -12.60
N ILE A 204 -25.72 -23.06 -11.37
CA ILE A 204 -26.67 -23.08 -10.26
C ILE A 204 -27.62 -21.88 -10.37
N GLY A 205 -28.92 -22.12 -10.32
CA GLY A 205 -29.95 -21.07 -10.27
C GLY A 205 -30.72 -21.00 -8.94
N ASP A 206 -30.75 -22.09 -8.19
CA ASP A 206 -31.47 -22.21 -6.92
C ASP A 206 -30.55 -22.76 -5.83
N ILE A 207 -30.60 -22.14 -4.65
CA ILE A 207 -29.82 -22.51 -3.48
C ILE A 207 -30.71 -22.85 -2.27
N ASP A 208 -32.03 -23.04 -2.43
CA ASP A 208 -32.92 -23.35 -1.30
C ASP A 208 -32.53 -24.65 -0.55
N SER A 209 -31.93 -25.60 -1.26
CA SER A 209 -31.48 -26.86 -0.67
C SER A 209 -30.40 -26.67 0.40
N VAL A 210 -29.62 -25.58 0.37
CA VAL A 210 -28.58 -25.32 1.37
C VAL A 210 -29.10 -24.65 2.65
N LYS A 211 -30.41 -24.39 2.76
CA LYS A 211 -31.01 -23.66 3.90
C LYS A 211 -30.72 -24.24 5.28
N ASN A 212 -30.42 -25.53 5.35
CA ASN A 212 -30.15 -26.26 6.60
C ASN A 212 -28.66 -26.32 6.98
N ASN A 213 -27.74 -25.82 6.14
CA ASN A 213 -26.31 -25.79 6.40
C ASN A 213 -25.93 -24.61 7.33
N VAL A 214 -26.54 -24.57 8.52
CA VAL A 214 -26.39 -23.46 9.50
C VAL A 214 -24.97 -23.32 10.07
N ASN A 215 -24.12 -24.33 9.85
CA ASN A 215 -22.72 -24.34 10.25
C ASN A 215 -21.78 -23.73 9.20
N LEU A 216 -22.29 -23.24 8.06
CA LEU A 216 -21.48 -22.60 7.04
C LEU A 216 -20.71 -21.40 7.61
N MET A 217 -19.39 -21.44 7.41
CA MET A 217 -18.43 -20.40 7.73
C MET A 217 -17.93 -19.71 6.47
N SER A 218 -17.83 -20.44 5.34
CA SER A 218 -17.46 -19.91 4.03
C SER A 218 -18.36 -20.45 2.94
N LEU A 219 -18.91 -19.56 2.11
CA LEU A 219 -19.72 -19.89 0.94
C LEU A 219 -19.25 -19.10 -0.28
N ASN A 220 -18.77 -19.80 -1.31
CA ASN A 220 -18.48 -19.22 -2.62
C ASN A 220 -19.39 -19.84 -3.67
N ILE A 221 -20.30 -19.04 -4.21
CA ILE A 221 -21.26 -19.40 -5.28
C ILE A 221 -21.16 -18.40 -6.42
N SER A 222 -19.98 -17.79 -6.59
CA SER A 222 -19.74 -16.82 -7.66
C SER A 222 -19.79 -17.45 -9.06
N ASN A 223 -20.06 -16.65 -10.09
CA ASN A 223 -20.13 -17.09 -11.48
C ASN A 223 -21.15 -18.24 -11.66
N ASN A 224 -22.40 -17.96 -11.27
CA ASN A 224 -23.55 -18.85 -11.41
C ASN A 224 -24.73 -18.06 -11.97
N GLU A 225 -25.95 -18.60 -11.88
CA GLU A 225 -27.18 -17.99 -12.38
C GLU A 225 -28.17 -17.63 -11.26
N ILE A 226 -27.67 -17.36 -10.05
CA ILE A 226 -28.49 -17.19 -8.84
C ILE A 226 -29.18 -15.83 -8.82
N GLU A 227 -30.47 -15.83 -8.49
CA GLU A 227 -31.29 -14.62 -8.32
C GLU A 227 -31.76 -14.43 -6.87
N ASP A 228 -32.29 -15.50 -6.25
CA ASP A 228 -32.79 -15.49 -4.88
C ASP A 228 -31.72 -15.98 -3.88
N VAL A 229 -31.26 -15.07 -3.02
CA VAL A 229 -30.29 -15.36 -1.95
C VAL A 229 -30.91 -15.38 -0.57
N SER A 230 -32.24 -15.52 -0.49
CA SER A 230 -32.98 -15.33 0.75
C SER A 230 -32.64 -16.36 1.83
N VAL A 231 -32.11 -17.53 1.46
CA VAL A 231 -31.63 -18.54 2.40
C VAL A 231 -30.40 -18.15 3.20
N ILE A 232 -29.61 -17.16 2.74
CA ILE A 232 -28.38 -16.71 3.41
C ILE A 232 -28.66 -16.20 4.83
N ARG A 233 -29.88 -15.73 5.10
CA ARG A 233 -30.32 -15.32 6.44
C ARG A 233 -30.11 -16.41 7.52
N ASN A 234 -30.01 -17.68 7.12
CA ASN A 234 -29.84 -18.81 8.03
C ASN A 234 -28.38 -19.03 8.46
N PHE A 235 -27.39 -18.45 7.76
CA PHE A 235 -25.96 -18.74 7.96
C PHE A 235 -25.32 -17.77 8.95
N GLN A 236 -25.66 -17.92 10.23
CA GLN A 236 -25.22 -16.99 11.30
C GLN A 236 -23.71 -17.06 11.60
N ASN A 237 -23.03 -18.13 11.17
CA ASN A 237 -21.59 -18.34 11.36
C ASN A 237 -20.73 -17.87 10.17
N LEU A 238 -21.37 -17.32 9.13
CA LEU A 238 -20.71 -16.98 7.88
C LEU A 238 -19.69 -15.85 8.08
N ASN A 239 -18.43 -16.13 7.77
CA ASN A 239 -17.32 -15.19 7.79
C ASN A 239 -16.95 -14.71 6.39
N ASP A 240 -17.01 -15.62 5.42
CA ASP A 240 -16.64 -15.39 4.02
C ASP A 240 -17.82 -15.69 3.09
N LEU A 241 -18.23 -14.70 2.30
CA LEU A 241 -19.31 -14.86 1.32
C LEU A 241 -18.93 -14.25 -0.03
N SER A 242 -19.01 -15.06 -1.09
CA SER A 242 -18.89 -14.61 -2.46
C SER A 242 -20.13 -14.97 -3.28
N LEU A 243 -20.85 -13.94 -3.71
CA LEU A 243 -21.99 -13.96 -4.65
C LEU A 243 -21.64 -13.35 -5.99
N ALA A 244 -20.35 -13.11 -6.27
CA ALA A 244 -19.93 -12.34 -7.43
C ALA A 244 -20.42 -12.94 -8.76
N ASN A 245 -20.72 -12.11 -9.77
CA ASN A 245 -21.12 -12.53 -11.10
C ASN A 245 -22.34 -13.48 -11.09
N ASN A 246 -23.44 -13.01 -10.51
CA ASN A 246 -24.74 -13.67 -10.50
C ASN A 246 -25.81 -12.70 -11.04
N LYS A 247 -27.08 -12.96 -10.77
CA LYS A 247 -28.22 -12.13 -11.18
C LYS A 247 -28.96 -11.55 -9.96
N VAL A 248 -28.28 -11.41 -8.83
CA VAL A 248 -28.88 -10.99 -7.55
C VAL A 248 -29.32 -9.52 -7.62
N GLU A 249 -30.52 -9.24 -7.14
CA GLU A 249 -31.09 -7.89 -7.01
C GLU A 249 -31.37 -7.51 -5.55
N ASP A 250 -31.96 -8.43 -4.79
CA ASP A 250 -32.31 -8.23 -3.38
C ASP A 250 -31.29 -8.92 -2.45
N ILE A 251 -30.64 -8.12 -1.60
CA ILE A 251 -29.70 -8.59 -0.57
C ILE A 251 -30.22 -8.38 0.86
N SER A 252 -31.53 -8.17 1.05
CA SER A 252 -32.16 -8.00 2.37
C SER A 252 -31.83 -9.15 3.34
N ALA A 253 -31.63 -10.35 2.82
CA ALA A 253 -31.25 -11.52 3.61
C ALA A 253 -29.86 -11.42 4.27
N LEU A 254 -29.00 -10.50 3.81
CA LEU A 254 -27.65 -10.30 4.34
C LEU A 254 -27.63 -9.37 5.58
N GLU A 255 -28.76 -8.78 5.96
CA GLU A 255 -28.81 -7.79 7.07
C GLU A 255 -28.30 -8.35 8.42
N ASN A 256 -28.41 -9.67 8.63
CA ASN A 256 -28.14 -10.30 9.93
C ASN A 256 -26.93 -11.26 9.97
N ILE A 257 -26.12 -11.36 8.92
CA ILE A 257 -24.89 -12.19 8.92
C ILE A 257 -23.73 -11.45 9.61
N LYS A 258 -23.90 -11.17 10.91
CA LYS A 258 -23.05 -10.24 11.68
C LYS A 258 -21.57 -10.61 11.80
N LEU A 259 -21.21 -11.87 11.54
CA LEU A 259 -19.83 -12.36 11.59
C LEU A 259 -19.08 -12.22 10.26
N VAL A 260 -19.75 -11.76 9.19
CA VAL A 260 -19.13 -11.62 7.88
C VAL A 260 -17.99 -10.60 7.94
N ASN A 261 -16.82 -11.05 7.52
CA ASN A 261 -15.61 -10.25 7.46
C ASN A 261 -15.24 -9.90 6.02
N ASN A 262 -15.49 -10.83 5.09
CA ASN A 262 -15.18 -10.71 3.67
C ASN A 262 -16.45 -10.96 2.86
N LEU A 263 -16.87 -9.95 2.11
CA LEU A 263 -18.07 -9.99 1.29
C LEU A 263 -17.77 -9.53 -0.13
N ASN A 264 -18.06 -10.39 -1.10
CA ASN A 264 -18.00 -10.06 -2.51
C ASN A 264 -19.38 -10.25 -3.17
N ILE A 265 -19.98 -9.16 -3.62
CA ILE A 265 -21.26 -9.13 -4.35
C ILE A 265 -21.10 -8.50 -5.74
N SER A 266 -19.87 -8.38 -6.24
CA SER A 266 -19.57 -7.68 -7.49
C SER A 266 -20.24 -8.33 -8.70
N GLY A 267 -20.59 -7.56 -9.74
CA GLY A 267 -21.13 -8.12 -10.99
C GLY A 267 -22.53 -8.71 -10.82
N ASN A 268 -23.39 -8.01 -10.08
CA ASN A 268 -24.81 -8.35 -9.90
C ASN A 268 -25.69 -7.20 -10.41
N ARG A 269 -26.98 -7.20 -10.03
CA ARG A 269 -27.96 -6.17 -10.40
C ARG A 269 -28.46 -5.43 -9.15
N ILE A 270 -27.63 -5.37 -8.12
CA ILE A 270 -27.99 -4.81 -6.82
C ILE A 270 -28.09 -3.28 -6.94
N ARG A 271 -29.18 -2.74 -6.40
CA ARG A 271 -29.44 -1.28 -6.37
C ARG A 271 -29.35 -0.70 -4.97
N GLU A 272 -29.74 -1.47 -3.96
CA GLU A 272 -29.84 -1.04 -2.56
C GLU A 272 -28.80 -1.77 -1.71
N ILE A 273 -27.93 -1.02 -1.03
CA ILE A 273 -26.87 -1.51 -0.15
C ILE A 273 -27.17 -1.30 1.34
N ALA A 274 -28.22 -0.55 1.66
CA ALA A 274 -28.70 -0.31 3.02
C ALA A 274 -28.81 -1.57 3.91
N PRO A 275 -29.14 -2.79 3.43
CA PRO A 275 -29.11 -3.99 4.26
C PRO A 275 -27.75 -4.27 4.92
N LEU A 276 -26.64 -3.83 4.31
CA LEU A 276 -25.29 -4.09 4.82
C LEU A 276 -24.80 -3.06 5.84
N LYS A 277 -25.55 -1.98 6.07
CA LYS A 277 -25.09 -0.82 6.84
C LYS A 277 -24.67 -1.14 8.28
N ASN A 278 -25.26 -2.16 8.89
CA ASN A 278 -25.03 -2.56 10.28
C ASN A 278 -23.99 -3.69 10.45
N LEU A 279 -23.30 -4.11 9.39
CA LEU A 279 -22.32 -5.21 9.45
C LEU A 279 -20.96 -4.72 9.98
N GLU A 280 -20.86 -4.57 11.30
CA GLU A 280 -19.69 -3.98 11.98
C GLU A 280 -18.35 -4.72 11.73
N ASN A 281 -18.41 -6.04 11.49
CA ASN A 281 -17.22 -6.88 11.29
C ASN A 281 -16.69 -6.88 9.85
N LEU A 282 -17.41 -6.27 8.89
CA LEU A 282 -17.04 -6.28 7.48
C LEU A 282 -15.77 -5.44 7.27
N LYS A 283 -14.70 -6.07 6.73
CA LYS A 283 -13.39 -5.45 6.50
C LYS A 283 -12.98 -5.44 5.04
N ILE A 284 -13.35 -6.47 4.29
CA ILE A 284 -13.08 -6.60 2.87
C ILE A 284 -14.41 -6.62 2.16
N PHE A 285 -14.68 -5.57 1.38
CA PHE A 285 -15.94 -5.43 0.68
C PHE A 285 -15.71 -5.12 -0.80
N ASN A 286 -16.27 -5.97 -1.65
CA ASN A 286 -16.31 -5.75 -3.09
C ASN A 286 -17.75 -5.76 -3.59
N ALA A 287 -18.20 -4.64 -4.14
CA ALA A 287 -19.51 -4.49 -4.76
C ALA A 287 -19.42 -3.93 -6.19
N GLY A 288 -18.23 -3.93 -6.79
CA GLY A 288 -18.03 -3.38 -8.13
C GLY A 288 -18.97 -3.96 -9.18
N ASN A 289 -19.26 -3.23 -10.24
CA ASN A 289 -20.17 -3.63 -11.32
C ASN A 289 -21.60 -3.92 -10.80
N ASN A 290 -22.15 -3.00 -10.00
CA ASN A 290 -23.55 -2.98 -9.57
C ASN A 290 -24.13 -1.58 -9.73
N PRO A 291 -25.40 -1.41 -10.16
CA PRO A 291 -26.04 -0.11 -10.27
C PRO A 291 -26.50 0.42 -8.89
N LEU A 292 -25.57 0.69 -7.98
CA LEU A 292 -25.86 1.08 -6.59
C LEU A 292 -26.46 2.49 -6.50
N GLU A 293 -27.75 2.60 -6.16
CA GLU A 293 -28.49 3.86 -6.11
C GLU A 293 -28.32 4.58 -4.75
N ASP A 294 -28.22 3.84 -3.65
CA ASP A 294 -28.17 4.36 -2.26
C ASP A 294 -26.76 4.36 -1.63
N ILE A 295 -25.72 3.89 -2.34
CA ILE A 295 -24.35 3.82 -1.82
C ILE A 295 -23.82 5.18 -1.37
N GLN A 296 -24.23 6.25 -2.06
CA GLN A 296 -23.76 7.60 -1.82
C GLN A 296 -24.33 8.21 -0.52
N THR A 297 -25.41 7.63 0.03
CA THR A 297 -26.08 8.09 1.26
C THR A 297 -26.01 7.06 2.39
N THR A 298 -25.52 5.85 2.13
CA THR A 298 -25.45 4.78 3.13
C THR A 298 -24.27 4.97 4.07
N GLU A 299 -24.56 5.16 5.35
CA GLU A 299 -23.55 5.19 6.42
C GLU A 299 -23.28 3.77 6.93
N PHE A 300 -22.06 3.28 6.69
CA PHE A 300 -21.64 1.96 7.16
C PHE A 300 -21.09 2.03 8.59
N ALA A 301 -21.56 1.13 9.46
CA ALA A 301 -20.96 0.85 10.75
C ALA A 301 -19.60 0.15 10.63
N ALA A 302 -19.38 -0.54 9.50
CA ALA A 302 -18.13 -1.20 9.15
C ALA A 302 -16.96 -0.21 9.05
N ARG A 303 -15.76 -0.69 9.35
CA ARG A 303 -14.50 0.03 9.10
C ARG A 303 -13.67 -0.76 8.08
N PHE A 304 -13.82 -0.40 6.82
CA PHE A 304 -13.20 -1.16 5.73
C PHE A 304 -11.68 -1.02 5.74
N THR A 305 -11.01 -2.09 5.33
CA THR A 305 -9.57 -2.15 5.01
C THR A 305 -9.35 -2.28 3.52
N TYR A 306 -10.26 -2.96 2.83
CA TYR A 306 -10.32 -3.09 1.38
C TYR A 306 -11.75 -2.74 0.95
N LEU A 307 -11.87 -1.77 0.04
CA LEU A 307 -13.16 -1.36 -0.52
C LEU A 307 -13.05 -1.26 -2.04
N ASN A 308 -13.81 -2.08 -2.75
CA ASN A 308 -13.95 -2.02 -4.21
C ASN A 308 -15.40 -1.67 -4.60
N LEU A 309 -15.54 -0.52 -5.22
CA LEU A 309 -16.78 0.05 -5.75
C LEU A 309 -16.61 0.47 -7.22
N GLU A 310 -15.83 -0.28 -7.98
CA GLU A 310 -15.64 -0.08 -9.42
C GLU A 310 -16.98 -0.08 -10.16
N ASN A 311 -17.20 0.84 -11.08
CA ASN A 311 -18.38 0.83 -11.96
C ASN A 311 -19.71 0.73 -11.18
N CYS A 312 -19.87 1.59 -10.17
CA CYS A 312 -21.05 1.62 -9.30
C CYS A 312 -21.95 2.86 -9.51
N GLY A 313 -21.64 3.71 -10.49
CA GLY A 313 -22.38 4.96 -10.72
C GLY A 313 -22.14 6.03 -9.65
N ILE A 314 -21.00 5.98 -8.96
CA ILE A 314 -20.68 6.87 -7.85
C ILE A 314 -20.18 8.22 -8.37
N SER A 315 -20.70 9.31 -7.80
CA SER A 315 -20.21 10.67 -8.03
C SER A 315 -19.83 11.39 -6.73
N ASN A 316 -20.53 11.05 -5.65
CA ASN A 316 -20.33 11.55 -4.30
C ASN A 316 -19.80 10.44 -3.39
N ILE A 317 -18.68 10.72 -2.74
CA ILE A 317 -17.99 9.79 -1.85
C ILE A 317 -18.00 10.25 -0.37
N SER A 318 -18.97 11.08 0.03
CA SER A 318 -19.07 11.62 1.39
C SER A 318 -19.24 10.55 2.48
N PHE A 319 -19.80 9.38 2.13
CA PHE A 319 -19.87 8.22 3.02
C PHE A 319 -18.49 7.69 3.47
N LEU A 320 -17.40 8.13 2.81
CA LEU A 320 -16.03 7.77 3.16
C LEU A 320 -15.40 8.66 4.26
N LEU A 321 -16.04 9.75 4.69
CA LEU A 321 -15.45 10.73 5.64
C LEU A 321 -14.87 10.11 6.93
N ASN A 322 -15.44 8.99 7.38
CA ASN A 322 -15.01 8.30 8.61
C ASN A 322 -14.28 6.96 8.36
N GLN A 323 -13.93 6.65 7.11
CA GLN A 323 -13.34 5.37 6.71
C GLN A 323 -11.79 5.43 6.67
N GLN A 324 -11.18 5.89 7.76
CA GLN A 324 -9.74 6.16 7.84
C GLN A 324 -8.84 4.91 7.79
N ARG A 325 -9.42 3.72 7.88
CA ARG A 325 -8.71 2.41 7.93
C ARG A 325 -8.56 1.76 6.56
N ILE A 326 -9.10 2.37 5.50
CA ILE A 326 -9.00 1.84 4.16
C ILE A 326 -7.54 1.88 3.72
N VAL A 327 -7.01 0.72 3.33
CA VAL A 327 -5.66 0.54 2.79
C VAL A 327 -5.70 0.51 1.26
N TYR A 328 -6.74 -0.12 0.71
CA TYR A 328 -6.98 -0.23 -0.73
C TYR A 328 -8.40 0.28 -1.06
N LEU A 329 -8.47 1.26 -1.96
CA LEU A 329 -9.73 1.84 -2.44
C LEU A 329 -9.79 1.76 -3.96
N ASN A 330 -10.75 1.02 -4.50
CA ASN A 330 -11.03 1.00 -5.93
C ASN A 330 -12.34 1.74 -6.22
N LEU A 331 -12.22 2.84 -6.96
CA LEU A 331 -13.32 3.66 -7.46
C LEU A 331 -13.29 3.76 -9.00
N ASN A 332 -12.62 2.83 -9.69
CA ASN A 332 -12.53 2.79 -11.15
C ASN A 332 -13.90 2.90 -11.83
N MET A 333 -13.98 3.50 -13.02
CA MET A 333 -15.19 3.56 -13.86
C MET A 333 -16.39 4.21 -13.15
N ASN A 334 -16.16 5.27 -12.39
CA ASN A 334 -17.22 6.06 -11.76
C ASN A 334 -17.23 7.50 -12.31
N SER A 335 -17.75 8.46 -11.56
CA SER A 335 -17.77 9.89 -11.90
C SER A 335 -17.30 10.75 -10.73
N VAL A 336 -16.33 10.24 -9.97
CA VAL A 336 -15.77 10.91 -8.79
C VAL A 336 -14.86 12.06 -9.23
N SER A 337 -15.13 13.25 -8.71
CA SER A 337 -14.33 14.46 -8.96
C SER A 337 -13.98 15.24 -7.70
N ASP A 338 -14.79 15.12 -6.64
CA ASP A 338 -14.50 15.70 -5.33
C ASP A 338 -13.82 14.69 -4.41
N PHE A 339 -12.59 14.98 -4.02
CA PHE A 339 -11.76 14.15 -3.15
C PHE A 339 -11.72 14.64 -1.70
N SER A 340 -12.43 15.73 -1.36
CA SER A 340 -12.47 16.24 0.02
C SER A 340 -12.88 15.19 1.06
N PRO A 341 -13.78 14.21 0.77
CA PRO A 341 -14.10 13.15 1.73
C PRO A 341 -12.96 12.18 2.04
N LEU A 342 -11.88 12.18 1.24
CA LEU A 342 -10.69 11.37 1.47
C LEU A 342 -9.67 12.04 2.40
N GLU A 343 -9.94 13.28 2.85
CA GLU A 343 -9.05 13.97 3.79
C GLU A 343 -8.94 13.18 5.10
N GLY A 344 -7.70 12.88 5.51
CA GLY A 344 -7.45 12.13 6.76
C GLY A 344 -7.39 10.61 6.61
N MET A 345 -7.50 10.07 5.39
CA MET A 345 -7.22 8.65 5.10
C MET A 345 -5.71 8.35 5.19
N THR A 346 -5.20 8.25 6.42
CA THR A 346 -3.75 8.09 6.66
C THR A 346 -3.23 6.69 6.37
N ASP A 347 -4.07 5.65 6.43
CA ASP A 347 -3.69 4.25 6.17
C ASP A 347 -3.73 3.88 4.67
N LEU A 348 -4.25 4.77 3.81
CA LEU A 348 -4.45 4.51 2.38
C LEU A 348 -3.11 4.36 1.65
N LYS A 349 -2.90 3.19 1.06
CA LYS A 349 -1.69 2.84 0.29
C LYS A 349 -1.95 2.85 -1.21
N GLU A 350 -3.14 2.46 -1.62
CA GLU A 350 -3.46 2.27 -3.03
C GLU A 350 -4.86 2.79 -3.34
N ILE A 351 -4.96 3.61 -4.38
CA ILE A 351 -6.23 4.12 -4.87
C ILE A 351 -6.32 4.00 -6.39
N ASP A 352 -7.34 3.31 -6.86
CA ASP A 352 -7.66 3.19 -8.28
C ASP A 352 -8.81 4.15 -8.63
N LEU A 353 -8.49 5.14 -9.45
CA LEU A 353 -9.40 6.19 -9.91
C LEU A 353 -9.51 6.20 -11.44
N ARG A 354 -9.19 5.08 -12.09
CA ARG A 354 -9.26 5.00 -13.54
C ARG A 354 -10.66 5.36 -14.04
N PHE A 355 -10.74 5.99 -15.20
CA PHE A 355 -12.00 6.31 -15.89
C PHE A 355 -13.07 7.03 -15.03
N ASN A 356 -12.71 8.09 -14.30
CA ASN A 356 -13.63 8.90 -13.44
C ASN A 356 -13.97 10.29 -13.99
N ASN A 357 -13.46 10.65 -15.18
CA ASN A 357 -13.55 12.00 -15.76
C ASN A 357 -12.95 13.11 -14.87
N ILE A 358 -11.85 12.82 -14.19
CA ILE A 358 -11.16 13.79 -13.33
C ILE A 358 -10.48 14.85 -14.21
N THR A 359 -10.94 16.10 -14.13
CA THR A 359 -10.42 17.24 -14.92
C THR A 359 -9.51 18.17 -14.10
N GLU A 360 -9.49 18.00 -12.79
CA GLU A 360 -8.73 18.82 -11.84
C GLU A 360 -7.67 17.99 -11.12
N THR A 361 -6.89 18.65 -10.24
CA THR A 361 -5.79 18.02 -9.52
C THR A 361 -6.25 16.93 -8.56
N PHE A 362 -5.39 15.94 -8.34
CA PHE A 362 -5.57 14.93 -7.29
C PHE A 362 -4.80 15.33 -6.01
N PRO A 363 -5.43 15.41 -4.82
CA PRO A 363 -4.80 15.92 -3.61
C PRO A 363 -3.86 14.88 -2.94
N VAL A 364 -2.72 14.58 -3.59
CA VAL A 364 -1.72 13.62 -3.09
C VAL A 364 -1.25 13.90 -1.65
N HIS A 365 -1.33 15.15 -1.20
CA HIS A 365 -0.93 15.60 0.12
C HIS A 365 -1.89 15.17 1.26
N TYR A 366 -3.07 14.61 0.94
CA TYR A 366 -3.96 14.01 1.93
C TYR A 366 -3.38 12.73 2.53
N PHE A 367 -2.52 12.04 1.78
CA PHE A 367 -2.11 10.67 2.07
C PHE A 367 -0.63 10.61 2.45
N SER A 368 -0.34 10.19 3.68
CA SER A 368 1.05 10.10 4.19
C SER A 368 1.79 8.85 3.71
N ASP A 369 1.07 7.76 3.43
CA ASP A 369 1.63 6.44 3.13
C ASP A 369 1.15 5.88 1.78
N LEU A 370 0.64 6.75 0.90
CA LEU A 370 0.24 6.40 -0.45
C LEU A 370 1.45 5.85 -1.22
N LYS A 371 1.26 4.67 -1.80
CA LYS A 371 2.24 3.97 -2.64
C LYS A 371 1.88 4.05 -4.11
N MET A 372 0.59 4.08 -4.42
CA MET A 372 0.09 4.01 -5.77
C MET A 372 -1.21 4.81 -5.92
N VAL A 373 -1.31 5.55 -7.03
CA VAL A 373 -2.58 6.06 -7.54
C VAL A 373 -2.66 5.83 -9.04
N ASP A 374 -3.75 5.25 -9.52
CA ASP A 374 -4.00 5.07 -10.94
C ASP A 374 -5.06 6.07 -11.43
N LEU A 375 -4.63 6.99 -12.29
CA LEU A 375 -5.48 8.03 -12.90
C LEU A 375 -5.68 7.77 -14.40
N THR A 376 -5.33 6.58 -14.90
CA THR A 376 -5.48 6.24 -16.32
C THR A 376 -6.94 6.38 -16.78
N GLY A 377 -7.15 6.92 -17.98
CA GLY A 377 -8.48 7.19 -18.53
C GLY A 377 -9.12 8.49 -18.05
N ASN A 378 -8.41 9.34 -17.29
CA ASN A 378 -8.90 10.66 -16.88
C ASN A 378 -8.28 11.80 -17.69
N PRO A 379 -8.99 12.93 -17.89
CA PRO A 379 -8.39 14.14 -18.48
C PRO A 379 -7.16 14.67 -17.73
N PHE A 380 -7.18 14.64 -16.41
CA PHE A 380 -6.03 14.97 -15.55
C PHE A 380 -5.25 13.71 -15.17
N GLY A 381 -3.92 13.78 -15.27
CA GLY A 381 -3.05 12.75 -14.72
C GLY A 381 -3.18 11.37 -15.36
N ASN A 382 -3.58 11.26 -16.63
CA ASN A 382 -3.88 10.06 -17.43
C ASN A 382 -2.82 8.93 -17.50
N ILE A 383 -2.24 8.54 -16.39
CA ILE A 383 -1.23 7.50 -16.21
C ILE A 383 -1.34 6.95 -14.78
N LYS A 384 -0.68 5.83 -14.54
CA LYS A 384 -0.43 5.32 -13.20
C LYS A 384 0.78 5.97 -12.56
N PHE A 385 0.66 6.34 -11.28
CA PHE A 385 1.74 6.87 -10.45
C PHE A 385 2.10 5.91 -9.31
N HIS A 386 3.39 5.68 -9.08
CA HIS A 386 3.88 4.76 -8.07
C HIS A 386 5.12 5.32 -7.34
N ILE A 387 5.47 4.79 -6.16
CA ILE A 387 6.70 5.15 -5.44
C ILE A 387 7.99 4.68 -6.15
N TYR A 388 7.86 3.69 -7.04
CA TYR A 388 8.95 3.11 -7.82
C TYR A 388 8.71 3.34 -9.30
N ARG A 389 9.79 3.60 -10.04
CA ARG A 389 9.74 3.60 -11.51
C ARG A 389 9.54 2.18 -12.00
N GLY A 390 8.79 2.04 -13.09
CA GLY A 390 8.58 0.74 -13.72
C GLY A 390 7.58 0.85 -14.86
N GLN A 391 7.11 -0.32 -15.27
CA GLN A 391 5.98 -0.47 -16.16
C GLN A 391 4.84 -1.13 -15.39
N ASP A 392 3.61 -0.81 -15.76
CA ASP A 392 2.46 -1.59 -15.32
C ASP A 392 2.41 -2.95 -16.05
N LEU A 393 1.40 -3.77 -15.73
CA LEU A 393 1.21 -5.09 -16.34
C LEU A 393 1.00 -5.03 -17.86
N ASP A 394 0.56 -3.87 -18.38
CA ASP A 394 0.36 -3.62 -19.82
C ASP A 394 1.64 -3.09 -20.50
N GLY A 395 2.77 -3.01 -19.78
CA GLY A 395 4.03 -2.47 -20.29
C GLY A 395 4.06 -0.94 -20.38
N ARG A 396 3.04 -0.23 -19.89
CA ARG A 396 2.99 1.23 -19.92
C ARG A 396 3.86 1.80 -18.81
N LYS A 397 4.62 2.84 -19.15
CA LYS A 397 5.52 3.50 -18.20
C LYS A 397 4.73 4.19 -17.09
N MET A 398 5.03 3.85 -15.84
CA MET A 398 4.48 4.52 -14.67
C MET A 398 5.24 5.82 -14.34
N GLY A 399 4.51 6.85 -13.90
CA GLY A 399 5.09 8.05 -13.30
C GLY A 399 5.48 7.81 -11.83
N LEU A 400 6.36 8.65 -11.29
CA LEU A 400 6.60 8.65 -9.84
C LEU A 400 5.51 9.46 -9.12
N LEU A 401 5.13 9.07 -7.89
CA LEU A 401 4.24 9.91 -7.06
C LEU A 401 4.76 11.35 -6.90
N SER A 402 6.09 11.54 -6.90
CA SER A 402 6.71 12.87 -6.92
C SER A 402 6.36 13.70 -8.16
N ASP A 403 6.18 13.03 -9.30
CA ASP A 403 5.82 13.67 -10.56
C ASP A 403 4.36 14.15 -10.54
N LEU A 404 3.48 13.50 -9.77
CA LEU A 404 2.08 13.91 -9.60
C LEU A 404 1.97 15.25 -8.84
N ALA A 405 2.79 15.45 -7.81
CA ALA A 405 2.84 16.74 -7.11
C ALA A 405 3.27 17.87 -8.06
N LYS A 406 4.24 17.61 -8.94
CA LYS A 406 4.63 18.56 -9.99
C LYS A 406 3.49 18.81 -10.98
N LEU A 407 2.79 17.76 -11.41
CA LEU A 407 1.66 17.89 -12.32
C LEU A 407 0.54 18.77 -11.73
N ASN A 408 0.26 18.62 -10.43
CA ASN A 408 -0.65 19.52 -9.72
C ASN A 408 -0.14 20.98 -9.73
N ALA A 409 1.15 21.20 -9.48
CA ALA A 409 1.74 22.54 -9.53
C ALA A 409 1.57 23.20 -10.91
N ASP A 410 1.87 22.45 -11.98
CA ASP A 410 1.73 22.90 -13.36
C ASP A 410 0.26 23.22 -13.70
N TYR A 411 -0.69 22.41 -13.21
CA TYR A 411 -2.13 22.69 -13.37
C TYR A 411 -2.52 24.05 -12.79
N TYR A 412 -2.19 24.30 -11.52
CA TYR A 412 -2.53 25.57 -10.86
C TYR A 412 -1.82 26.77 -11.49
N PHE A 413 -0.55 26.62 -11.87
CA PHE A 413 0.19 27.66 -12.56
C PHE A 413 -0.49 28.08 -13.87
N ASN A 414 -0.92 27.11 -14.67
CA ASN A 414 -1.60 27.37 -15.94
C ASN A 414 -3.01 27.98 -15.76
N LYS A 415 -3.64 27.80 -14.59
CA LYS A 415 -4.90 28.46 -14.21
C LYS A 415 -4.71 29.87 -13.62
N GLY A 416 -3.46 30.33 -13.45
CA GLY A 416 -3.15 31.59 -12.78
C GLY A 416 -3.25 31.53 -11.25
N MET A 417 -3.44 30.34 -10.69
CA MET A 417 -3.47 30.05 -9.25
C MET A 417 -2.02 29.90 -8.75
N MET A 418 -1.28 31.00 -8.80
CA MET A 418 0.18 31.03 -8.58
C MET A 418 0.60 30.49 -7.22
N ASP A 419 -0.28 30.61 -6.27
CA ASP A 419 -0.01 30.50 -4.86
C ASP A 419 -0.22 29.03 -4.42
N GLU A 420 -1.24 28.36 -4.95
CA GLU A 420 -1.43 26.92 -4.96
C GLU A 420 -0.32 26.21 -5.75
N ALA A 421 0.08 26.78 -6.90
CA ALA A 421 1.20 26.27 -7.68
C ALA A 421 2.51 26.27 -6.86
N LEU A 422 2.83 27.37 -6.17
CA LEU A 422 3.97 27.44 -5.27
C LEU A 422 3.87 26.37 -4.18
N ALA A 423 2.70 26.18 -3.56
CA ALA A 423 2.53 25.18 -2.51
C ALA A 423 2.93 23.77 -2.98
N TYR A 424 2.51 23.37 -4.18
CA TYR A 424 2.91 22.09 -4.76
C TYR A 424 4.39 22.05 -5.19
N PHE A 425 4.97 23.13 -5.72
CA PHE A 425 6.41 23.16 -6.01
C PHE A 425 7.28 22.99 -4.75
N TYR A 426 6.82 23.46 -3.58
CA TYR A 426 7.50 23.29 -2.30
C TYR A 426 7.22 21.96 -1.58
N PHE A 427 6.27 21.17 -2.06
CA PHE A 427 5.87 19.90 -1.43
C PHE A 427 7.02 18.88 -1.39
N GLU A 428 7.74 18.69 -2.49
CA GLU A 428 8.73 17.59 -2.62
C GLU A 428 10.17 17.93 -2.14
N LYS A 429 10.48 19.18 -1.74
CA LYS A 429 11.82 19.71 -1.37
C LYS A 429 12.96 19.53 -2.38
N LYS A 430 12.96 18.51 -3.26
CA LYS A 430 14.11 18.14 -4.09
C LYS A 430 14.35 19.08 -5.28
N HIS A 431 13.37 19.89 -5.67
CA HIS A 431 13.41 20.58 -6.97
C HIS A 431 12.87 22.03 -6.98
N THR A 432 12.68 22.70 -5.84
CA THR A 432 12.08 24.07 -5.81
C THR A 432 12.89 25.10 -6.62
N ASN A 433 14.21 24.96 -6.62
CA ASN A 433 15.11 25.83 -7.38
C ASN A 433 15.39 25.28 -8.79
N GLN A 434 14.65 24.27 -9.24
CA GLN A 434 14.83 23.59 -10.53
C GLN A 434 13.65 23.80 -11.50
N HIS A 435 12.61 24.53 -11.10
CA HIS A 435 11.40 24.76 -11.89
C HIS A 435 11.29 26.22 -12.37
N PRO A 436 11.46 26.50 -13.69
CA PRO A 436 11.31 27.85 -14.27
C PRO A 436 10.04 28.59 -13.85
N GLN A 437 8.93 27.87 -13.68
CA GLN A 437 7.64 28.42 -13.27
C GLN A 437 7.73 29.17 -11.93
N VAL A 438 8.53 28.68 -10.98
CA VAL A 438 8.71 29.32 -9.66
C VAL A 438 9.30 30.71 -9.80
N PHE A 439 10.27 30.90 -10.70
CA PHE A 439 10.85 32.20 -11.00
C PHE A 439 9.79 33.15 -11.57
N TYR A 440 8.99 32.71 -12.54
CA TYR A 440 7.94 33.53 -13.14
C TYR A 440 6.85 33.93 -12.15
N ILE A 441 6.50 33.04 -11.22
CA ILE A 441 5.58 33.38 -10.14
C ILE A 441 6.16 34.53 -9.31
N TYR A 442 7.41 34.42 -8.85
CA TYR A 442 8.03 35.49 -8.06
C TYR A 442 8.23 36.79 -8.83
N LEU A 443 8.52 36.72 -10.13
CA LEU A 443 8.57 37.88 -11.02
C LEU A 443 7.22 38.60 -11.05
N GLN A 444 6.11 37.87 -11.25
CA GLN A 444 4.77 38.48 -11.26
C GLN A 444 4.43 39.09 -9.91
N LYS A 445 4.61 38.36 -8.80
CA LYS A 445 4.36 38.90 -7.46
C LYS A 445 5.20 40.16 -7.18
N MET A 446 6.45 40.21 -7.63
CA MET A 446 7.31 41.40 -7.55
C MET A 446 6.76 42.59 -8.35
N LEU A 447 6.26 42.35 -9.57
CA LEU A 447 5.69 43.39 -10.42
C LEU A 447 4.34 43.91 -9.90
N ASP A 448 3.54 43.06 -9.27
CA ASP A 448 2.22 43.41 -8.73
C ASP A 448 2.29 44.13 -7.37
N THR A 449 3.35 43.88 -6.58
CA THR A 449 3.54 44.51 -5.26
C THR A 449 3.61 46.04 -5.37
N ALA A 450 2.95 46.78 -4.47
CA ALA A 450 2.98 48.25 -4.51
C ALA A 450 4.40 48.79 -4.22
N SER A 451 4.83 49.85 -4.89
CA SER A 451 6.20 50.41 -4.68
C SER A 451 6.42 50.94 -3.26
N SER A 452 5.35 51.23 -2.51
CA SER A 452 5.38 51.60 -1.09
C SER A 452 5.68 50.41 -0.17
N GLU A 453 5.54 49.18 -0.66
CA GLU A 453 5.71 47.93 0.08
C GLU A 453 7.13 47.37 -0.07
N THR A 454 8.12 48.20 0.23
CA THR A 454 9.54 47.92 -0.02
C THR A 454 10.03 46.60 0.60
N VAL A 455 9.50 46.20 1.76
CA VAL A 455 9.89 44.94 2.41
C VAL A 455 9.45 43.71 1.60
N TYR A 456 8.23 43.71 1.05
CA TYR A 456 7.74 42.63 0.20
C TYR A 456 8.49 42.57 -1.13
N MET A 457 8.77 43.74 -1.73
CA MET A 457 9.59 43.81 -2.94
C MET A 457 11.00 43.25 -2.73
N LYS A 458 11.68 43.63 -1.65
CA LYS A 458 13.01 43.08 -1.30
C LYS A 458 12.97 41.56 -1.17
N TYR A 459 11.92 41.04 -0.55
CA TYR A 459 11.76 39.61 -0.36
C TYR A 459 11.54 38.87 -1.69
N TYR A 460 10.60 39.30 -2.54
CA TYR A 460 10.36 38.64 -3.83
C TYR A 460 11.60 38.69 -4.72
N PHE A 461 12.27 39.85 -4.74
CA PHE A 461 13.53 40.01 -5.44
C PHE A 461 14.60 39.05 -4.92
N SER A 462 14.73 38.87 -3.60
CA SER A 462 15.62 37.87 -3.00
C SER A 462 15.32 36.46 -3.50
N ARG A 463 14.05 36.01 -3.48
CA ARG A 463 13.66 34.68 -3.99
C ARG A 463 13.98 34.48 -5.47
N MET A 464 13.77 35.50 -6.29
CA MET A 464 14.16 35.48 -7.69
C MET A 464 15.67 35.35 -7.85
N THR A 465 16.46 36.12 -7.10
CA THR A 465 17.93 36.06 -7.17
C THR A 465 18.49 34.72 -6.67
N ASP A 466 17.88 34.13 -5.64
CA ASP A 466 18.21 32.79 -5.15
C ASP A 466 18.07 31.76 -6.27
N PHE A 467 16.94 31.78 -7.00
CA PHE A 467 16.70 30.89 -8.13
C PHE A 467 17.79 31.03 -9.20
N LEU A 468 18.11 32.27 -9.59
CA LEU A 468 19.09 32.56 -10.63
C LEU A 468 20.53 32.19 -10.24
N CYS A 469 20.85 32.13 -8.94
CA CYS A 469 22.17 31.71 -8.48
C CYS A 469 22.50 30.24 -8.79
N PHE A 470 21.48 29.36 -8.92
CA PHE A 470 21.68 27.92 -9.09
C PHE A 470 21.85 27.47 -10.55
N TYR A 471 21.62 28.33 -11.55
CA TYR A 471 21.71 27.96 -12.96
C TYR A 471 22.97 28.51 -13.64
N GLU A 472 23.74 27.64 -14.30
CA GLU A 472 25.07 27.96 -14.88
C GLU A 472 25.04 28.70 -16.20
N ASN A 473 23.88 28.80 -16.86
CA ASN A 473 23.83 29.34 -18.21
C ASN A 473 22.53 30.12 -18.47
N SER A 474 22.71 31.22 -19.21
CA SER A 474 21.73 31.93 -20.06
C SER A 474 20.78 32.96 -19.43
N LYS A 475 20.44 33.97 -20.24
CA LYS A 475 19.59 35.13 -19.94
C LYS A 475 18.16 34.72 -19.55
N TRP A 476 17.95 34.30 -18.31
CA TRP A 476 16.60 34.01 -17.76
C TRP A 476 15.69 35.23 -17.77
N LEU A 477 16.28 36.42 -17.73
CA LEU A 477 15.58 37.67 -17.82
C LEU A 477 15.54 38.11 -19.29
N SER A 478 14.34 38.13 -19.87
CA SER A 478 14.13 38.80 -21.16
C SER A 478 14.45 40.29 -21.02
N ASP A 479 14.80 40.97 -22.11
CA ASP A 479 15.00 42.43 -22.07
C ASP A 479 13.73 43.15 -21.63
N GLU A 480 12.55 42.59 -21.93
CA GLU A 480 11.26 43.09 -21.48
C GLU A 480 11.10 42.99 -19.96
N ASP A 481 11.33 41.81 -19.38
CA ASP A 481 11.22 41.57 -17.94
C ASP A 481 12.24 42.38 -17.16
N TYR A 482 13.45 42.53 -17.70
CA TYR A 482 14.47 43.41 -17.15
C TYR A 482 13.96 44.86 -17.09
N ASN A 483 13.41 45.38 -18.19
CA ASN A 483 12.93 46.76 -18.24
C ASN A 483 11.76 46.99 -17.27
N LYS A 484 10.85 46.02 -17.14
CA LYS A 484 9.75 46.05 -16.16
C LYS A 484 10.28 46.11 -14.72
N LEU A 485 11.18 45.20 -14.36
CA LEU A 485 11.80 45.17 -13.03
C LEU A 485 12.60 46.44 -12.74
N HIS A 486 13.42 46.89 -13.69
CA HIS A 486 14.23 48.10 -13.54
C HIS A 486 13.33 49.32 -13.28
N SER A 487 12.25 49.47 -14.04
CA SER A 487 11.28 50.56 -13.86
C SER A 487 10.58 50.46 -12.50
N LYS A 488 10.25 49.25 -12.04
CA LYS A 488 9.65 49.01 -10.73
C LYS A 488 10.60 49.36 -9.58
N ILE A 489 11.85 48.90 -9.65
CA ILE A 489 12.87 49.14 -8.62
C ILE A 489 13.26 50.63 -8.56
N ALA A 490 13.23 51.35 -9.68
CA ALA A 490 13.52 52.79 -9.71
C ALA A 490 12.59 53.63 -8.80
N LEU A 491 11.39 53.12 -8.50
CA LEU A 491 10.40 53.74 -7.61
C LEU A 491 10.63 53.44 -6.11
N VAL A 492 11.57 52.56 -5.78
CA VAL A 492 11.93 52.21 -4.39
C VAL A 492 12.72 53.36 -3.75
N LYS A 493 12.54 53.58 -2.45
CA LYS A 493 13.31 54.59 -1.71
C LYS A 493 14.75 54.13 -1.48
N GLU A 494 15.66 55.09 -1.26
CA GLU A 494 17.01 54.78 -0.81
C GLU A 494 17.01 54.36 0.67
N PRO A 495 17.95 53.49 1.09
CA PRO A 495 19.10 52.94 0.34
C PRO A 495 18.83 51.66 -0.48
N GLU A 496 17.63 51.08 -0.39
CA GLU A 496 17.31 49.77 -0.97
C GLU A 496 17.40 49.75 -2.49
N ARG A 497 16.94 50.84 -3.13
CA ARG A 497 16.96 50.98 -4.58
C ARG A 497 18.34 50.73 -5.18
N THR A 498 19.38 51.36 -4.62
CA THR A 498 20.75 51.23 -5.12
C THR A 498 21.20 49.76 -5.10
N SER A 499 21.01 49.08 -3.97
CA SER A 499 21.41 47.68 -3.81
C SER A 499 20.66 46.73 -4.75
N MET A 500 19.36 46.96 -4.95
CA MET A 500 18.54 46.15 -5.86
C MET A 500 18.91 46.34 -7.33
N LEU A 501 19.13 47.59 -7.77
CA LEU A 501 19.54 47.89 -9.16
C LEU A 501 20.94 47.33 -9.46
N GLU A 502 21.90 47.46 -8.53
CA GLU A 502 23.23 46.85 -8.69
C GLU A 502 23.15 45.34 -8.87
N THR A 503 22.29 44.67 -8.10
CA THR A 503 22.08 43.22 -8.20
C THR A 503 21.40 42.85 -9.51
N LEU A 504 20.37 43.60 -9.94
CA LEU A 504 19.67 43.38 -11.20
C LEU A 504 20.60 43.54 -12.42
N ASN A 505 21.49 44.55 -12.40
CA ASN A 505 22.48 44.77 -13.47
C ASN A 505 23.46 43.61 -13.58
N LYS A 506 23.98 43.14 -12.44
CA LYS A 506 24.84 41.94 -12.39
C LYS A 506 24.13 40.71 -12.96
N ILE A 507 22.84 40.52 -12.65
CA ILE A 507 22.02 39.44 -13.21
C ILE A 507 21.91 39.57 -14.74
N LYS A 508 21.63 40.78 -15.27
CA LYS A 508 21.55 41.03 -16.72
C LYS A 508 22.87 40.71 -17.44
N GLU A 509 23.99 40.97 -16.78
CA GLU A 509 25.34 40.63 -17.27
C GLU A 509 25.68 39.14 -17.15
N GLY A 510 24.77 38.31 -16.63
CA GLY A 510 24.99 36.87 -16.44
C GLY A 510 25.87 36.52 -15.24
N LYS A 511 26.08 37.44 -14.29
CA LYS A 511 26.86 37.18 -13.07
C LYS A 511 26.00 36.47 -12.02
N ARG A 512 26.55 35.42 -11.41
CA ARG A 512 25.98 34.80 -10.20
C ARG A 512 26.04 35.79 -9.04
N THR A 513 24.89 36.31 -8.65
CA THR A 513 24.76 37.22 -7.51
C THR A 513 23.43 36.97 -6.81
N GLY A 514 23.45 37.02 -5.48
CA GLY A 514 22.24 36.95 -4.66
C GLY A 514 21.91 38.33 -4.07
N PHE A 515 20.66 38.50 -3.66
CA PHE A 515 20.22 39.64 -2.87
C PHE A 515 19.94 39.18 -1.44
N ASN A 516 20.78 39.60 -0.49
CA ASN A 516 20.63 39.19 0.90
C ASN A 516 19.45 39.94 1.53
N PHE A 517 18.44 39.19 1.97
CA PHE A 517 17.27 39.72 2.63
C PHE A 517 17.22 39.26 4.09
N ASN A 518 17.21 40.21 5.02
CA ASN A 518 17.05 39.91 6.42
C ASN A 518 15.57 39.71 6.76
N TYR A 519 15.19 38.47 7.03
CA TYR A 519 13.82 38.13 7.41
C TYR A 519 13.36 38.70 8.77
N TYR A 520 14.27 39.33 9.53
CA TYR A 520 13.93 40.11 10.73
C TYR A 520 13.49 41.55 10.41
N ASP A 521 13.66 42.03 9.17
CA ASP A 521 13.16 43.35 8.71
C ASP A 521 11.63 43.43 8.73
N PHE A 522 10.96 42.28 8.78
CA PHE A 522 9.54 42.20 9.01
C PHE A 522 9.21 42.46 10.49
N HIS A 523 8.81 43.68 10.81
CA HIS A 523 8.38 44.08 12.15
C HIS A 523 6.90 43.73 12.39
N PHE A 524 6.65 42.84 13.35
CA PHE A 524 5.32 42.44 13.77
C PHE A 524 4.96 43.18 15.06
N TYR A 525 4.16 44.23 14.96
CA TYR A 525 3.56 44.90 16.12
C TYR A 525 2.05 44.77 16.02
N GLU A 526 1.47 43.70 16.59
CA GLU A 526 0.01 43.56 16.74
C GLU A 526 -0.60 44.46 17.83
N GLY A 527 0.17 45.44 18.37
CA GLY A 527 -0.27 46.26 19.48
C GLY A 527 -0.51 47.76 19.22
N LYS A 528 -0.10 48.34 18.08
CA LYS A 528 -0.11 49.82 17.92
C LYS A 528 -0.40 50.37 16.52
N VAL A 529 -0.71 49.55 15.53
CA VAL A 529 -1.07 50.04 14.18
C VAL A 529 -2.42 49.44 13.80
N SER A 530 -3.33 50.27 13.32
CA SER A 530 -4.73 49.93 13.03
C SER A 530 -4.93 48.88 11.93
N ASN A 531 -3.88 48.47 11.22
CA ASN A 531 -3.91 47.31 10.34
C ASN A 531 -2.49 46.90 9.92
N PRO A 532 -1.79 46.00 10.63
CA PRO A 532 -0.59 45.39 10.09
C PRO A 532 -1.04 44.37 9.04
N HIS A 533 -1.01 44.74 7.75
CA HIS A 533 -1.13 43.79 6.65
C HIS A 533 0.11 42.89 6.63
N ILE A 534 0.14 41.91 7.53
CA ILE A 534 1.06 40.77 7.46
C ILE A 534 0.64 39.95 6.25
N SER A 535 1.51 39.75 5.27
CA SER A 535 1.19 38.88 4.14
C SER A 535 1.25 37.43 4.56
N ASP A 536 0.47 36.64 3.86
CA ASP A 536 0.39 35.20 3.99
C ASP A 536 1.73 34.49 3.76
N GLU A 537 2.51 34.94 2.78
CA GLU A 537 3.84 34.39 2.55
C GLU A 537 4.76 34.53 3.75
N LEU A 538 4.61 35.64 4.47
CA LEU A 538 5.46 35.94 5.59
C LEU A 538 5.13 35.09 6.82
N LEU A 539 3.83 34.88 7.06
CA LEU A 539 3.36 33.90 8.04
C LEU A 539 3.96 32.52 7.74
N PHE A 540 3.98 32.13 6.47
CA PHE A 540 4.59 30.87 6.05
C PHE A 540 6.09 30.84 6.29
N ILE A 541 6.85 31.87 5.92
CA ILE A 541 8.31 31.89 6.12
C ILE A 541 8.65 31.79 7.61
N LYS A 542 8.02 32.61 8.46
CA LYS A 542 8.25 32.55 9.91
C LYS A 542 7.83 31.21 10.49
N GLY A 543 6.68 30.70 10.04
CA GLY A 543 6.24 29.35 10.36
C GLY A 543 7.18 28.28 9.85
N SER A 544 7.97 28.53 8.81
CA SER A 544 8.71 27.49 8.10
C SER A 544 10.22 27.51 8.24
N MET A 545 10.79 28.57 8.84
CA MET A 545 12.22 28.74 9.13
C MET A 545 12.75 27.83 10.25
N GLN A 546 11.88 27.43 11.17
CA GLN A 546 12.23 26.64 12.35
C GLN A 546 11.11 25.64 12.65
N VAL A 547 10.75 24.81 11.66
CA VAL A 547 9.83 23.69 11.92
C VAL A 547 10.64 22.59 12.58
N GLY A 548 10.58 22.59 13.91
CA GLY A 548 11.20 21.62 14.80
C GLY A 548 10.20 21.29 15.90
N ARG A 549 10.42 20.16 16.59
CA ARG A 549 9.49 19.69 17.62
C ARG A 549 9.27 20.74 18.73
N ASP A 550 10.30 21.51 19.07
CA ASP A 550 10.29 22.60 20.05
C ASP A 550 9.41 23.81 19.65
N ARG A 551 9.05 23.93 18.37
CA ARG A 551 8.37 25.10 17.79
C ARG A 551 7.01 24.77 17.18
N LEU A 552 6.57 23.51 17.27
CA LEU A 552 5.32 23.03 16.64
C LEU A 552 4.11 23.89 16.98
N MET A 553 3.95 24.33 18.24
CA MET A 553 2.83 25.22 18.59
C MET A 553 2.87 26.56 17.84
N THR A 554 4.05 27.19 17.74
CA THR A 554 4.21 28.45 17.00
C THR A 554 3.96 28.22 15.51
N ASN A 555 4.42 27.10 14.95
CA ASN A 555 4.16 26.77 13.55
C ASN A 555 2.65 26.53 13.31
N ILE A 556 1.96 25.81 14.21
CA ILE A 556 0.51 25.55 14.15
C ILE A 556 -0.30 26.85 14.32
N TYR A 557 0.18 27.79 15.14
CA TYR A 557 -0.44 29.12 15.25
C TYR A 557 -0.37 29.89 13.93
N TYR A 558 0.81 29.95 13.28
CA TYR A 558 0.92 30.56 11.95
C TYR A 558 0.09 29.82 10.91
N LEU A 559 0.02 28.49 11.00
CA LEU A 559 -0.82 27.67 10.16
C LEU A 559 -2.30 28.03 10.30
N LYS A 560 -2.78 28.27 11.52
CA LYS A 560 -4.15 28.73 11.78
C LYS A 560 -4.43 30.09 11.16
N LEU A 561 -3.49 31.03 11.30
CA LEU A 561 -3.62 32.36 10.69
C LEU A 561 -3.68 32.28 9.16
N LEU A 562 -2.84 31.44 8.55
CA LEU A 562 -2.88 31.14 7.13
C LEU A 562 -4.25 30.56 6.73
N LYS A 563 -4.74 29.56 7.45
CA LYS A 563 -6.05 28.95 7.16
C LYS A 563 -7.19 29.96 7.22
N LYS A 564 -7.24 30.78 8.29
CA LYS A 564 -8.27 31.81 8.49
C LYS A 564 -8.29 32.86 7.36
N ARG A 565 -7.14 33.09 6.73
CA ARG A 565 -7.00 34.04 5.62
C ARG A 565 -7.25 33.41 4.25
N ASN A 566 -7.67 32.14 4.22
CA ASN A 566 -7.74 31.32 3.02
C ASN A 566 -6.41 31.33 2.26
N SER A 567 -5.32 31.29 3.05
CA SER A 567 -3.99 31.50 2.53
C SER A 567 -3.49 30.28 1.78
N PRO A 568 -2.94 30.46 0.58
CA PRO A 568 -2.35 29.37 -0.19
C PRO A 568 -1.07 28.80 0.45
N PHE A 569 -0.39 29.57 1.30
CA PHE A 569 0.77 29.07 2.03
C PHE A 569 0.40 28.19 3.22
N TYR A 570 -0.89 28.08 3.55
CA TYR A 570 -1.41 27.14 4.54
C TYR A 570 -0.88 25.73 4.29
N PHE A 571 -1.06 25.21 3.07
CA PHE A 571 -0.69 23.83 2.75
C PHE A 571 0.82 23.61 2.79
N ALA A 572 1.60 24.61 2.38
CA ALA A 572 3.05 24.54 2.45
C ALA A 572 3.53 24.48 3.92
N LEU A 573 2.94 25.26 4.82
CA LEU A 573 3.28 25.20 6.25
C LEU A 573 2.79 23.90 6.88
N LEU A 574 1.55 23.50 6.54
CA LEU A 574 0.92 22.26 7.00
C LEU A 574 1.80 21.08 6.68
N HIS A 575 2.33 21.02 5.47
CA HIS A 575 3.21 19.96 5.02
C HIS A 575 4.50 19.90 5.84
N LYS A 576 5.17 21.03 6.07
CA LYS A 576 6.39 21.04 6.89
C LYS A 576 6.11 20.58 8.32
N ILE A 577 4.97 20.98 8.89
CA ILE A 577 4.52 20.54 10.22
C ILE A 577 4.26 19.02 10.21
N LYS A 578 3.52 18.51 9.23
CA LYS A 578 3.27 17.06 9.05
C LYS A 578 4.57 16.26 8.90
N HIS A 579 5.56 16.77 8.17
CA HIS A 579 6.86 16.13 8.04
C HIS A 579 7.60 16.03 9.38
N VAL A 580 7.57 17.07 10.22
CA VAL A 580 8.16 17.02 11.56
C VAL A 580 7.43 16.03 12.46
N LEU A 581 6.10 15.97 12.38
CA LEU A 581 5.32 14.95 13.07
C LEU A 581 5.71 13.53 12.64
N LYS A 582 5.98 13.31 11.35
CA LYS A 582 6.40 12.00 10.81
C LYS A 582 7.84 11.62 11.19
N MET A 583 8.79 12.56 11.21
CA MET A 583 10.23 12.25 11.25
C MET A 583 10.93 12.53 12.58
N ASN A 584 10.36 13.38 13.45
CA ASN A 584 11.05 13.89 14.65
C ASN A 584 10.45 13.42 15.98
N PHE A 585 9.63 12.36 15.96
CA PHE A 585 9.13 11.69 17.16
C PHE A 585 9.71 10.27 17.22
N ALA A 586 10.50 9.98 18.26
CA ALA A 586 10.78 8.60 18.64
C ALA A 586 9.55 8.05 19.38
N TYR A 587 9.11 6.82 19.13
CA TYR A 587 7.79 6.37 19.58
C TYR A 587 7.75 5.87 21.04
N THR A 588 8.24 6.67 22.01
CA THR A 588 7.95 6.44 23.44
C THR A 588 6.48 6.79 23.75
N GLU A 589 5.94 6.30 24.87
CA GLU A 589 4.52 6.54 25.23
C GLU A 589 4.21 8.05 25.40
N GLY A 590 5.12 8.81 26.00
CA GLY A 590 4.99 10.27 26.14
C GLY A 590 5.05 11.00 24.79
N GLU A 591 5.96 10.58 23.92
CA GLU A 591 6.10 11.15 22.58
C GLU A 591 4.93 10.85 21.66
N ARG A 592 4.29 9.67 21.80
CA ARG A 592 3.03 9.34 21.10
C ARG A 592 1.90 10.26 21.53
N LYS A 593 1.73 10.49 22.83
CA LYS A 593 0.71 11.42 23.36
C LYS A 593 0.93 12.85 22.86
N GLU A 594 2.18 13.29 22.79
CA GLU A 594 2.54 14.62 22.25
C GLU A 594 2.33 14.71 20.73
N HIS A 595 2.71 13.68 19.98
CA HIS A 595 2.42 13.56 18.56
C HIS A 595 0.92 13.63 18.27
N ASP A 596 0.13 12.82 18.96
CA ASP A 596 -1.33 12.76 18.80
C ASP A 596 -1.98 14.10 19.16
N TYR A 597 -1.51 14.76 20.22
CA TYR A 597 -1.95 16.11 20.58
C TYR A 597 -1.76 17.12 19.45
N TYR A 598 -0.57 17.18 18.85
CA TYR A 598 -0.30 18.10 17.74
C TYR A 598 -1.05 17.72 16.47
N ARG A 599 -1.18 16.43 16.17
CA ARG A 599 -1.99 15.92 15.06
C ARG A 599 -3.45 16.36 15.21
N ASP A 600 -4.03 16.17 16.38
CA ASP A 600 -5.43 16.51 16.67
C ASP A 600 -5.66 18.04 16.64
N LEU A 601 -4.69 18.82 17.11
CA LEU A 601 -4.67 20.28 16.99
C LEU A 601 -4.75 20.77 15.54
N ILE A 602 -4.05 20.09 14.63
CA ILE A 602 -4.04 20.40 13.20
C ILE A 602 -5.36 19.99 12.55
N HIS A 603 -5.90 18.81 12.87
CA HIS A 603 -7.21 18.38 12.36
C HIS A 603 -8.34 19.31 12.79
N GLN A 604 -8.26 19.85 14.02
CA GLN A 604 -9.26 20.74 14.61
C GLN A 604 -8.81 22.21 14.64
N ILE A 605 -7.96 22.63 13.70
CA ILE A 605 -7.33 23.95 13.71
C ILE A 605 -8.34 25.13 13.68
N ASP A 606 -9.54 24.89 13.17
CA ASP A 606 -10.64 25.87 13.11
C ASP A 606 -11.38 26.04 14.44
N THR A 607 -11.54 24.95 15.20
CA THR A 607 -12.34 24.92 16.43
C THR A 607 -11.49 25.07 17.69
N ASN A 608 -10.21 24.69 17.64
CA ASN A 608 -9.32 24.74 18.80
C ASN A 608 -8.85 26.15 19.14
N ASN A 609 -8.90 26.49 20.42
CA ASN A 609 -8.34 27.73 20.95
C ASN A 609 -6.82 27.61 21.06
N ILE A 610 -6.14 27.77 19.92
CA ILE A 610 -4.67 27.80 19.83
C ILE A 610 -4.19 29.11 20.47
N PRO A 611 -3.48 29.06 21.62
CA PRO A 611 -3.04 30.28 22.30
C PRO A 611 -2.10 31.08 21.40
N GLU A 612 -2.27 32.39 21.36
CA GLU A 612 -1.31 33.30 20.76
C GLU A 612 0.07 33.01 21.35
N SER A 613 1.02 32.59 20.51
CA SER A 613 2.36 32.32 21.01
C SER A 613 2.94 33.66 21.49
N LYS A 614 3.08 33.84 22.81
CA LYS A 614 3.90 34.92 23.37
C LYS A 614 5.34 34.65 22.96
N VAL A 615 5.74 35.17 21.81
CA VAL A 615 7.13 35.12 21.37
C VAL A 615 7.91 36.03 22.32
N TYR A 616 8.55 35.43 23.32
CA TYR A 616 9.52 36.12 24.15
C TYR A 616 10.71 36.54 23.28
N PHE A 617 10.73 37.82 22.89
CA PHE A 617 11.94 38.48 22.44
C PHE A 617 12.74 38.83 23.70
N SER A 618 13.78 38.07 24.00
CA SER A 618 14.87 38.63 24.79
C SER A 618 15.98 39.01 23.82
N ASP A 619 16.25 40.31 23.72
CA ASP A 619 17.39 40.92 23.01
C ASP A 619 18.77 40.48 23.54
N SER A 620 18.85 39.44 24.37
CA SER A 620 20.05 39.11 25.14
C SER A 620 21.03 38.13 24.46
N HIS A 621 20.68 37.52 23.32
CA HIS A 621 21.52 36.50 22.69
C HIS A 621 22.31 36.95 21.45
N PHE A 622 22.10 38.16 20.94
CA PHE A 622 22.76 38.60 19.69
C PHE A 622 23.80 39.72 19.84
N SER A 623 24.15 40.15 21.06
CA SER A 623 25.21 41.15 21.25
C SER A 623 26.63 40.57 21.48
N LYS A 624 26.83 39.25 21.45
CA LYS A 624 28.11 38.65 21.89
C LYS A 624 29.11 38.17 20.83
N HIS A 625 28.86 38.28 19.52
CA HIS A 625 29.82 37.70 18.55
C HIS A 625 30.41 38.63 17.48
N TYR A 626 30.13 39.93 17.47
CA TYR A 626 30.85 40.85 16.59
C TYR A 626 31.05 42.23 17.24
N GLN A 627 32.10 42.37 18.05
CA GLN A 627 32.87 43.62 18.15
C GLN A 627 34.22 43.36 18.84
N TYR A 628 35.29 43.41 18.05
CA TYR A 628 36.66 43.61 18.52
C TYR A 628 36.77 44.99 19.17
N VAL A 629 37.07 45.10 20.48
CA VAL A 629 37.96 46.13 21.05
C VAL A 629 38.58 45.61 22.36
N HIS A 630 39.91 45.68 22.42
CA HIS A 630 40.83 45.66 23.55
C HIS A 630 40.26 45.87 24.96
N TYR A 631 40.70 45.05 25.93
CA TYR A 631 41.19 45.60 27.21
C TYR A 631 42.28 44.72 27.87
N LYS A 632 43.22 45.43 28.48
CA LYS A 632 44.46 45.01 29.15
C LYS A 632 44.24 44.11 30.37
N HIS A 633 45.28 43.31 30.64
CA HIS A 633 45.56 42.54 31.85
C HIS A 633 45.24 43.24 33.18
N PRO A 634 44.86 42.42 34.17
CA PRO A 634 45.68 42.28 35.37
C PRO A 634 46.14 40.82 35.58
N GLU A 635 47.43 40.65 35.81
CA GLU A 635 48.10 39.46 36.38
C GLU A 635 48.28 39.66 37.91
N PRO A 636 48.72 38.67 38.72
CA PRO A 636 48.14 37.34 38.97
C PRO A 636 48.14 37.00 40.49
N ASP A 637 47.47 35.92 40.92
CA ASP A 637 48.05 35.07 41.99
C ASP A 637 47.44 33.64 42.05
N ASN A 638 48.17 32.72 41.41
CA ASN A 638 48.70 31.47 41.98
C ASN A 638 47.80 30.50 42.78
N LYS A 639 47.32 29.43 42.13
CA LYS A 639 47.98 28.09 42.01
C LYS A 639 46.99 26.98 41.60
N GLN A 640 47.28 26.33 40.47
CA GLN A 640 47.21 24.87 40.16
C GLN A 640 46.11 24.00 40.82
N LYS A 641 45.33 23.17 40.09
CA LYS A 641 45.76 22.21 39.05
C LYS A 641 44.60 21.64 38.20
N ASP A 642 44.85 21.52 36.90
CA ASP A 642 44.18 20.64 35.93
C ASP A 642 44.38 19.13 36.23
N SER A 643 43.35 18.28 36.08
CA SER A 643 43.50 16.86 35.68
C SER A 643 42.23 16.07 35.24
N GLU A 644 41.18 16.65 34.63
CA GLU A 644 39.98 15.85 34.26
C GLU A 644 39.53 15.87 32.79
N ARG A 645 40.13 16.67 31.90
CA ARG A 645 39.72 16.70 30.48
C ARG A 645 40.56 15.87 29.50
N GLY A 646 41.71 15.35 29.94
CA GLY A 646 42.59 14.52 29.09
C GLY A 646 42.19 13.03 29.01
N SER A 647 41.47 12.51 30.00
CA SER A 647 41.22 11.07 30.12
C SER A 647 40.09 10.58 29.21
N ASN A 648 39.07 11.41 28.95
CA ASN A 648 37.90 11.01 28.16
C ASN A 648 38.16 10.96 26.65
N MET A 649 39.15 11.70 26.15
CA MET A 649 39.50 11.69 24.72
C MET A 649 40.30 10.43 24.32
N VAL A 650 41.14 9.92 25.22
CA VAL A 650 41.96 8.72 24.96
C VAL A 650 41.11 7.44 24.99
N VAL A 651 40.08 7.39 25.85
CA VAL A 651 39.13 6.26 25.90
C VAL A 651 38.25 6.22 24.63
N PHE A 652 37.83 7.37 24.12
CA PHE A 652 36.97 7.42 22.92
C PHE A 652 37.71 7.01 21.63
N ILE A 653 39.00 7.36 21.51
CA ILE A 653 39.83 6.94 20.37
C ILE A 653 40.16 5.44 20.47
N GLY A 654 40.37 4.90 21.67
CA GLY A 654 40.62 3.47 21.88
C GLY A 654 39.45 2.57 21.45
N VAL A 655 38.20 2.99 21.73
CA VAL A 655 36.99 2.23 21.34
C VAL A 655 36.80 2.18 19.82
N ILE A 656 37.11 3.27 19.12
CA ILE A 656 37.01 3.34 17.65
C ILE A 656 38.05 2.44 16.97
N VAL A 657 39.27 2.37 17.50
CA VAL A 657 40.34 1.51 16.94
C VAL A 657 40.04 0.02 17.16
N ILE A 658 39.46 -0.35 18.30
CA ILE A 658 39.06 -1.75 18.59
C ILE A 658 37.88 -2.17 17.71
N ALA A 659 36.89 -1.29 17.49
CA ALA A 659 35.78 -1.56 16.58
C ALA A 659 36.23 -1.76 15.12
N PHE A 660 37.22 -0.98 14.67
CA PHE A 660 37.79 -1.12 13.34
C PHE A 660 38.62 -2.41 13.17
N ALA A 661 39.33 -2.84 14.22
CA ALA A 661 40.07 -4.11 14.22
C ALA A 661 39.13 -5.33 14.21
N LEU A 662 38.01 -5.28 14.93
CA LEU A 662 36.97 -6.32 14.91
C LEU A 662 36.29 -6.44 13.54
N LEU A 663 35.99 -5.30 12.88
CA LEU A 663 35.44 -5.28 11.52
C LEU A 663 36.41 -5.87 10.48
N MET A 664 37.71 -5.63 10.63
CA MET A 664 38.74 -6.21 9.77
C MET A 664 38.90 -7.72 10.02
N ALA A 665 38.82 -8.19 11.27
CA ALA A 665 38.88 -9.61 11.62
C ALA A 665 37.65 -10.39 11.09
N VAL A 666 36.45 -9.80 11.16
CA VAL A 666 35.23 -10.40 10.59
C VAL A 666 35.31 -10.48 9.05
N ARG A 667 35.92 -9.49 8.41
CA ARG A 667 36.16 -9.49 6.95
C ARG A 667 37.21 -10.52 6.50
N SER A 668 38.17 -10.85 7.35
CA SER A 668 39.14 -11.93 7.09
C SER A 668 38.56 -13.33 7.30
N CYS A 669 37.60 -13.50 8.23
CA CYS A 669 36.89 -14.79 8.40
C CYS A 669 35.85 -15.08 7.30
N LEU A 670 35.27 -14.05 6.68
CA LEU A 670 34.30 -14.19 5.57
C LEU A 670 34.94 -14.50 4.21
N ASN A 671 36.27 -14.44 4.07
CA ASN A 671 37.00 -14.81 2.85
C ASN A 671 37.61 -16.22 2.91
N LEU A 672 37.28 -17.01 3.94
CA LEU A 672 37.80 -18.37 4.18
C LEU A 672 36.69 -19.40 4.48
N PHE A 673 35.42 -19.04 4.21
CA PHE A 673 34.27 -19.93 4.18
C PHE A 673 33.67 -19.99 2.78
#